data_AF-A0AAN6ZKL7-F1
#
_entry.id   AF-A0AAN6ZKL7-F1
#
_cell.length_a   1.000
_cell.length_b   1.000
_cell.length_c   1.000
_cell.angle_alpha   90.00
_cell.angle_beta   90.00
_cell.angle_gamma   90.00
#
_symmetry.space_group_name_H-M   'P 1'
#
loop_
_entity.id
_entity.type
_entity.pdbx_description
1 polymer ?
#
loop_
_entity_poly.entity_id
_entity_poly.type
_entity_poly.pdbx_seq_one_letter_code
_entity_poly.pdbx_strand_id
1 'polypeptide(L)'
;METHKHNVETTLNYWDDPGDGSRPTPIFIGRGKVTNKRPHRPHDFVVADITGEEDRYSLDTHGFQFCKHESKEERFTDDQTIQAAYYEECRQLLIELTGARRVHIFNHKVRRGPTQWHHLGLHGNNLANRGPVTRTHVDQSYAGAELRLRWEFPDAKEADALLKRRYQIINIWRPIETVLKDPIAVADANSVPDSDLVGAVMVEEDFHGESWVVRHNPNHRWHFKYRMTRQDVLLIKCFDSETSLARRALHSAFEDPEYRDEASRQSIEVSLDFIFIIYPGPPPANFSDATLFAMTDAPETVEWQGKQVPVWSMKTIDYGLLLSQDPAEVEKVVKACLEEGYFQLDLDSIDGRGVLDNREEVLKLMNRFFAAPIEAKNEYGLIDSHLGYEPVGSRTGAFGAGTKDGYEMLKVSRDEIQLGSPRVPSPIKDSGELRILERAIGSCNTVTKVILAALSTGMGLTGAERFENSHRNDKPSTTTLSMMHYLPAEETGQHKIGHQKHTDISSLTLLFSDQWGLQIRPPGECGAREMGFVAPKPGCAFVHVGDSLRFASGMKFQSCIHRVVPFNPTEHRYSIAYFLRAQDDTMFMDSEGRYVTAKEWHDEKFKAFTDPPVWQAMAPRSMILGGMKEDALSSSLPSKFSMGRYYCQIKKSAHLFRVSSITLLEGVTGAL
;
A
#
# COMPACT_ATOMS: atom_id res chain seq x y z
N MET A 1 10.77 21.36 -53.17
CA MET A 1 11.49 22.32 -52.32
C MET A 1 12.27 21.49 -51.33
N GLU A 2 13.61 21.51 -51.39
CA GLU A 2 14.43 20.91 -50.32
C GLU A 2 14.11 21.67 -49.04
N THR A 3 13.51 20.99 -48.07
CA THR A 3 13.34 21.54 -46.73
C THR A 3 14.73 21.64 -46.12
N HIS A 4 15.24 22.86 -45.94
CA HIS A 4 16.46 23.08 -45.18
C HIS A 4 16.30 22.46 -43.78
N LYS A 5 17.14 21.48 -43.46
CA LYS A 5 17.15 20.80 -42.16
C LYS A 5 17.75 21.70 -41.10
N HIS A 6 17.11 21.79 -39.94
CA HIS A 6 17.59 22.56 -38.79
C HIS A 6 18.45 21.69 -37.87
N ASN A 7 19.60 21.23 -38.33
CA ASN A 7 20.53 20.48 -37.47
C ASN A 7 21.11 21.42 -36.40
N VAL A 8 21.16 20.98 -35.15
CA VAL A 8 21.57 21.84 -34.02
C VAL A 8 22.89 21.35 -33.42
N GLU A 9 23.89 22.21 -33.42
CA GLU A 9 25.12 22.04 -32.63
C GLU A 9 24.85 22.47 -31.18
N THR A 10 24.96 21.54 -30.23
CA THR A 10 24.60 21.76 -28.84
C THR A 10 25.36 20.82 -27.91
N THR A 11 25.07 20.89 -26.61
CA THR A 11 25.58 19.95 -25.62
C THR A 11 24.48 19.06 -25.06
N LEU A 12 24.84 17.80 -24.78
CA LEU A 12 24.00 16.85 -24.07
C LEU A 12 24.70 16.43 -22.77
N ASN A 13 23.93 16.31 -21.68
CA ASN A 13 24.49 16.07 -20.35
C ASN A 13 24.50 14.57 -20.01
N TYR A 14 25.69 13.97 -20.07
CA TYR A 14 25.90 12.56 -19.72
C TYR A 14 26.28 12.40 -18.25
N TRP A 15 26.10 11.21 -17.71
CA TRP A 15 26.53 10.91 -16.34
C TRP A 15 28.05 11.02 -16.24
N ASP A 16 28.51 11.75 -15.24
CA ASP A 16 29.92 11.90 -14.94
C ASP A 16 30.38 10.67 -14.15
N ASP A 17 30.71 9.60 -14.88
CA ASP A 17 31.22 8.36 -14.30
C ASP A 17 32.61 8.63 -13.65
N PRO A 18 32.76 8.48 -12.33
CA PRO A 18 34.04 8.64 -11.66
C PRO A 18 35.08 7.59 -12.06
N GLY A 19 34.68 6.50 -12.73
CA GLY A 19 35.59 5.45 -13.21
C GLY A 19 36.14 4.54 -12.10
N ASP A 20 35.67 4.70 -10.87
CA ASP A 20 36.09 3.93 -9.69
C ASP A 20 35.18 2.72 -9.39
N GLY A 21 34.17 2.49 -10.23
CA GLY A 21 33.18 1.43 -10.07
C GLY A 21 32.06 1.76 -9.08
N SER A 22 32.01 2.98 -8.53
CA SER A 22 30.89 3.42 -7.69
C SER A 22 29.57 3.47 -8.47
N ARG A 23 28.47 3.18 -7.78
CA ARG A 23 27.13 3.23 -8.36
C ARG A 23 26.63 4.67 -8.46
N PRO A 24 25.81 5.01 -9.47
CA PRO A 24 25.18 6.32 -9.55
C PRO A 24 24.36 6.66 -8.29
N THR A 25 24.42 7.92 -7.84
CA THR A 25 23.67 8.38 -6.67
C THR A 25 22.15 8.16 -6.84
N PRO A 26 21.44 7.58 -5.87
CA PRO A 26 19.99 7.40 -5.97
C PRO A 26 19.23 8.73 -6.12
N ILE A 27 18.10 8.69 -6.84
CA ILE A 27 17.14 9.79 -6.93
C ILE A 27 15.94 9.47 -6.04
N PHE A 28 15.43 10.47 -5.32
CA PHE A 28 14.21 10.38 -4.53
C PHE A 28 13.19 11.40 -5.08
N ILE A 29 11.98 10.92 -5.38
CA ILE A 29 10.84 11.68 -5.89
C ILE A 29 9.70 11.51 -4.89
N GLY A 30 9.20 12.62 -4.33
CA GLY A 30 8.09 12.59 -3.38
C GLY A 30 8.04 13.82 -2.47
N ARG A 31 6.93 14.01 -1.76
CA ARG A 31 6.71 15.13 -0.81
C ARG A 31 7.00 16.52 -1.42
N GLY A 32 6.63 16.73 -2.69
CA GLY A 32 6.87 17.99 -3.41
C GLY A 32 8.32 18.21 -3.86
N LYS A 33 9.17 17.17 -3.86
CA LYS A 33 10.60 17.28 -4.14
C LYS A 33 11.11 16.20 -5.08
N VAL A 34 12.06 16.58 -5.93
CA VAL A 34 12.92 15.65 -6.69
C VAL A 34 14.38 15.91 -6.30
N THR A 35 15.08 14.89 -5.78
CA THR A 35 16.53 14.97 -5.50
C THR A 35 17.32 14.38 -6.66
N ASN A 36 17.96 15.21 -7.48
CA ASN A 36 18.86 14.71 -8.51
C ASN A 36 20.26 15.30 -8.37
N LYS A 37 21.06 14.68 -7.51
CA LYS A 37 22.46 15.06 -7.21
C LYS A 37 23.48 14.31 -8.06
N ARG A 38 23.04 13.50 -9.03
CA ARG A 38 23.96 12.78 -9.92
C ARG A 38 24.82 13.78 -10.69
N PRO A 39 26.16 13.66 -10.65
CA PRO A 39 27.04 14.53 -11.42
C PRO A 39 26.87 14.25 -12.91
N HIS A 40 27.01 15.28 -13.72
CA HIS A 40 26.90 15.18 -15.18
C HIS A 40 27.91 16.11 -15.84
N ARG A 41 28.34 15.74 -17.05
CA ARG A 41 29.19 16.58 -17.89
C ARG A 41 28.50 16.83 -19.24
N PRO A 42 28.53 18.08 -19.74
CA PRO A 42 28.10 18.38 -21.09
C PRO A 42 29.12 17.85 -22.10
N HIS A 43 28.63 17.31 -23.21
CA HIS A 43 29.42 16.87 -24.36
C HIS A 43 28.80 17.40 -25.64
N ASP A 44 29.64 17.81 -26.59
CA ASP A 44 29.20 18.39 -27.85
C ASP A 44 28.61 17.32 -28.78
N PHE A 45 27.44 17.61 -29.35
CA PHE A 45 26.77 16.78 -30.35
C PHE A 45 26.11 17.64 -31.41
N VAL A 46 25.95 17.07 -32.60
CA VAL A 46 24.99 17.56 -33.59
C VAL A 46 23.71 16.74 -33.43
N VAL A 47 22.59 17.40 -33.10
CA VAL A 47 21.28 16.77 -33.08
C VAL A 47 20.63 16.95 -34.45
N ALA A 48 20.39 15.86 -35.16
CA ALA A 48 19.92 15.88 -36.54
C ALA A 48 18.40 16.13 -36.63
N ASP A 49 17.99 17.08 -37.47
CA ASP A 49 16.58 17.35 -37.75
C ASP A 49 16.00 16.34 -38.75
N ILE A 50 14.99 15.60 -38.31
CA ILE A 50 14.34 14.55 -39.11
C ILE A 50 12.99 14.99 -39.68
N THR A 51 12.66 16.27 -39.66
CA THR A 51 11.41 16.81 -40.24
C THR A 51 11.26 16.39 -41.70
N GLY A 52 10.14 15.74 -42.05
CA GLY A 52 9.87 15.19 -43.39
C GLY A 52 10.48 13.80 -43.65
N GLU A 53 11.13 13.19 -42.67
CA GLU A 53 11.71 11.84 -42.73
C GLU A 53 11.27 10.96 -41.55
N GLU A 54 10.18 11.35 -40.88
CA GLU A 54 9.67 10.69 -39.69
C GLU A 54 9.35 9.20 -39.90
N ASP A 55 8.93 8.85 -41.12
CA ASP A 55 8.57 7.50 -41.55
C ASP A 55 9.75 6.50 -41.57
N ARG A 56 10.99 7.01 -41.56
CA ARG A 56 12.21 6.19 -41.48
C ARG A 56 12.49 5.65 -40.09
N TYR A 57 11.86 6.22 -39.06
CA TYR A 57 12.14 5.93 -37.66
C TYR A 57 10.95 5.22 -37.01
N SER A 58 11.17 3.97 -36.60
CA SER A 58 10.15 3.16 -35.93
C SER A 58 10.60 2.67 -34.57
N LEU A 59 9.64 2.34 -33.71
CA LEU A 59 9.88 1.79 -32.38
C LEU A 59 10.76 0.54 -32.40
N ASP A 60 10.56 -0.35 -33.38
CA ASP A 60 11.26 -1.63 -33.45
C ASP A 60 12.68 -1.53 -34.02
N THR A 61 12.97 -0.48 -34.80
CA THR A 61 14.28 -0.29 -35.45
C THR A 61 15.16 0.73 -34.74
N HIS A 62 14.60 1.86 -34.30
CA HIS A 62 15.34 2.98 -33.74
C HIS A 62 15.02 3.23 -32.26
N GLY A 63 13.97 2.59 -31.73
CA GLY A 63 13.51 2.78 -30.34
C GLY A 63 12.60 4.00 -30.16
N PHE A 64 12.32 4.76 -31.21
CA PHE A 64 11.39 5.89 -31.18
C PHE A 64 10.63 6.01 -32.50
N GLN A 65 9.48 6.68 -32.48
CA GLN A 65 8.64 6.88 -33.65
C GLN A 65 7.85 8.17 -33.53
N PHE A 66 7.67 8.87 -34.65
CA PHE A 66 6.82 10.05 -34.72
C PHE A 66 5.53 9.71 -35.45
N CYS A 67 4.41 10.24 -34.97
CA CYS A 67 3.13 10.14 -35.65
C CYS A 67 2.32 11.44 -35.52
N LYS A 68 1.25 11.52 -36.30
CA LYS A 68 0.26 12.58 -36.18
C LYS A 68 -0.95 12.06 -35.41
N HIS A 69 -1.44 12.85 -34.45
CA HIS A 69 -2.68 12.58 -33.73
C HIS A 69 -3.26 13.89 -33.22
N GLU A 70 -4.55 14.11 -33.43
CA GLU A 70 -5.28 15.26 -32.89
C GLU A 70 -5.96 14.87 -31.57
N SER A 71 -5.66 15.58 -30.49
CA SER A 71 -6.23 15.31 -29.16
C SER A 71 -7.43 16.18 -28.88
N LYS A 72 -8.44 15.65 -28.18
CA LYS A 72 -9.57 16.47 -27.68
C LYS A 72 -9.16 17.31 -26.48
N GLU A 73 -8.22 16.82 -25.68
CA GLU A 73 -7.66 17.59 -24.57
C GLU A 73 -6.56 18.51 -25.11
N GLU A 74 -6.80 19.82 -25.06
CA GLU A 74 -5.84 20.79 -25.58
C GLU A 74 -4.94 21.36 -24.48
N ARG A 75 -5.49 21.50 -23.26
CA ARG A 75 -4.86 22.31 -22.23
C ARG A 75 -4.04 21.48 -21.27
N PHE A 76 -4.45 20.27 -20.90
CA PHE A 76 -3.77 19.40 -19.94
C PHE A 76 -3.53 20.08 -18.58
N THR A 77 -4.57 20.69 -18.02
CA THR A 77 -4.53 21.40 -16.72
C THR A 77 -5.27 20.69 -15.58
N ASP A 78 -6.06 19.67 -15.90
CA ASP A 78 -6.89 18.95 -14.94
C ASP A 78 -6.64 17.44 -15.05
N ASP A 79 -6.11 16.84 -13.98
CA ASP A 79 -5.69 15.44 -13.97
C ASP A 79 -6.86 14.48 -14.21
N GLN A 80 -8.07 14.81 -13.75
CA GLN A 80 -9.26 13.97 -13.97
C GLN A 80 -9.65 13.92 -15.45
N THR A 81 -9.62 15.07 -16.12
CA THR A 81 -9.91 15.17 -17.56
C THR A 81 -8.84 14.46 -18.39
N ILE A 82 -7.57 14.58 -18.01
CA ILE A 82 -6.46 13.85 -18.66
C ILE A 82 -6.69 12.33 -18.54
N GLN A 83 -7.02 11.84 -17.35
CA GLN A 83 -7.25 10.40 -17.11
C GLN A 83 -8.52 9.89 -17.79
N ALA A 84 -9.58 10.69 -17.85
CA ALA A 84 -10.85 10.26 -18.43
C ALA A 84 -10.87 10.30 -19.96
N ALA A 85 -10.18 11.25 -20.58
CA ALA A 85 -10.22 11.47 -22.03
C ALA A 85 -8.89 11.11 -22.72
N TYR A 86 -7.79 11.73 -22.31
CA TYR A 86 -6.52 11.63 -23.02
C TYR A 86 -5.87 10.25 -22.90
N TYR A 87 -6.08 9.55 -21.77
CA TYR A 87 -5.61 8.18 -21.59
C TYR A 87 -6.23 7.22 -22.60
N GLU A 88 -7.49 7.41 -22.95
CA GLU A 88 -8.16 6.56 -23.94
C GLU A 88 -7.64 6.84 -25.36
N GLU A 89 -7.39 8.10 -25.69
CA GLU A 89 -6.73 8.48 -26.95
C GLU A 89 -5.33 7.85 -27.06
N CYS A 90 -4.53 7.92 -26.00
CA CYS A 90 -3.21 7.31 -25.93
C CYS A 90 -3.26 5.78 -26.08
N ARG A 91 -4.24 5.14 -25.43
CA ARG A 91 -4.48 3.69 -25.54
C ARG A 91 -4.77 3.30 -26.99
N GLN A 92 -5.72 3.98 -27.62
CA GLN A 92 -6.12 3.68 -29.00
C GLN A 92 -4.95 3.88 -29.97
N LEU A 93 -4.22 5.00 -29.84
CA LEU A 93 -3.05 5.30 -30.66
C LEU A 93 -1.97 4.21 -30.55
N LEU A 94 -1.67 3.73 -29.33
CA LEU A 94 -0.72 2.64 -29.15
C LEU A 94 -1.22 1.32 -29.75
N ILE A 95 -2.49 0.97 -29.55
CA ILE A 95 -3.07 -0.25 -30.13
C ILE A 95 -2.94 -0.22 -31.66
N GLU A 96 -3.23 0.91 -32.30
CA GLU A 96 -3.13 1.06 -33.76
C GLU A 96 -1.69 0.96 -34.27
N LEU A 97 -0.74 1.62 -33.59
CA LEU A 97 0.66 1.66 -34.02
C LEU A 97 1.41 0.36 -33.75
N THR A 98 1.03 -0.36 -32.69
CA THR A 98 1.80 -1.51 -32.21
C THR A 98 1.06 -2.83 -32.40
N GLY A 99 -0.26 -2.84 -32.45
CA GLY A 99 -1.07 -4.06 -32.40
C GLY A 99 -1.16 -4.66 -30.99
N ALA A 100 -0.86 -3.87 -29.94
CA ALA A 100 -0.99 -4.31 -28.56
C ALA A 100 -2.44 -4.74 -28.24
N ARG A 101 -2.59 -5.84 -27.47
CA ARG A 101 -3.90 -6.31 -27.01
C ARG A 101 -4.28 -5.79 -25.63
N ARG A 102 -3.29 -5.33 -24.86
CA ARG A 102 -3.47 -4.76 -23.54
C ARG A 102 -2.53 -3.59 -23.35
N VAL A 103 -3.10 -2.45 -22.96
CA VAL A 103 -2.35 -1.24 -22.58
C VAL A 103 -2.68 -0.92 -21.13
N HIS A 104 -1.69 -0.56 -20.34
CA HIS A 104 -1.84 -0.10 -18.97
C HIS A 104 -1.16 1.27 -18.82
N ILE A 105 -1.87 2.22 -18.24
CA ILE A 105 -1.36 3.59 -18.09
C ILE A 105 -1.20 3.84 -16.62
N PHE A 106 0.03 4.09 -16.18
CA PHE A 106 0.32 4.20 -14.75
C PHE A 106 0.58 5.63 -14.30
N ASN A 107 1.13 6.51 -15.14
CA ASN A 107 1.24 7.93 -14.80
C ASN A 107 1.30 8.87 -16.01
N HIS A 108 1.23 10.16 -15.72
CA HIS A 108 1.56 11.22 -16.66
C HIS A 108 2.29 12.37 -15.96
N LYS A 109 3.05 13.15 -16.74
CA LYS A 109 3.83 14.30 -16.30
C LYS A 109 3.56 15.47 -17.25
N VAL A 110 2.85 16.48 -16.75
CA VAL A 110 2.73 17.79 -17.42
C VAL A 110 3.92 18.65 -17.03
N ARG A 111 4.65 19.19 -18.01
CA ARG A 111 5.84 20.04 -17.82
C ARG A 111 5.59 21.42 -18.41
N ARG A 112 5.71 22.45 -17.56
CA ARG A 112 5.54 23.88 -17.91
C ARG A 112 6.58 24.80 -17.27
N GLY A 113 7.45 24.25 -16.42
CA GLY A 113 8.46 25.03 -15.71
C GLY A 113 9.71 25.32 -16.54
N PRO A 114 10.58 26.21 -16.04
CA PRO A 114 11.83 26.58 -16.71
C PRO A 114 12.85 25.43 -16.71
N THR A 115 13.85 25.49 -17.59
CA THR A 115 14.92 24.48 -17.75
C THR A 115 15.66 24.17 -16.44
N GLN A 116 15.97 25.19 -15.64
CA GLN A 116 16.74 25.08 -14.39
C GLN A 116 15.85 24.88 -13.15
N TRP A 117 14.66 24.31 -13.32
CA TRP A 117 13.68 24.14 -12.24
C TRP A 117 14.21 23.38 -11.01
N HIS A 118 15.18 22.49 -11.20
CA HIS A 118 15.85 21.77 -10.10
C HIS A 118 16.56 22.71 -9.11
N HIS A 119 16.93 23.93 -9.51
CA HIS A 119 17.63 24.91 -8.68
C HIS A 119 16.69 25.84 -7.89
N LEU A 120 15.36 25.73 -8.07
CA LEU A 120 14.37 26.59 -7.40
C LEU A 120 14.24 26.35 -5.88
N GLY A 121 14.96 25.38 -5.31
CA GLY A 121 15.05 25.15 -3.85
C GLY A 121 13.76 24.73 -3.16
N LEU A 122 13.75 24.75 -1.82
CA LEU A 122 12.63 24.31 -0.97
C LEU A 122 11.45 25.29 -0.96
N HIS A 123 11.70 26.59 -1.19
CA HIS A 123 10.66 27.63 -1.14
C HIS A 123 9.83 27.70 -2.43
N GLY A 124 10.29 27.12 -3.53
CA GLY A 124 9.63 27.17 -4.84
C GLY A 124 8.82 25.94 -5.24
N ASN A 125 8.73 24.90 -4.40
CA ASN A 125 8.09 23.60 -4.75
C ASN A 125 8.54 23.09 -6.14
N ASN A 126 9.80 22.67 -6.25
CA ASN A 126 10.41 22.38 -7.56
C ASN A 126 9.64 21.32 -8.37
N LEU A 127 8.94 20.39 -7.72
CA LEU A 127 8.08 19.40 -8.39
C LEU A 127 6.89 20.05 -9.11
N ALA A 128 6.27 21.09 -8.53
CA ALA A 128 5.17 21.83 -9.15
C ALA A 128 5.62 22.71 -10.32
N ASN A 129 6.90 23.10 -10.33
CA ASN A 129 7.51 23.89 -11.39
C ASN A 129 8.39 23.01 -12.31
N ARG A 130 8.06 21.74 -12.49
CA ARG A 130 8.87 20.82 -13.31
C ARG A 130 8.92 21.29 -14.77
N GLY A 131 10.14 21.48 -15.25
CA GLY A 131 10.47 21.80 -16.62
C GLY A 131 11.04 20.60 -17.39
N PRO A 132 11.69 20.84 -18.54
CA PRO A 132 12.41 19.81 -19.29
C PRO A 132 13.49 19.13 -18.46
N VAL A 133 13.82 17.87 -18.80
CA VAL A 133 14.95 17.13 -18.23
C VAL A 133 16.09 17.17 -19.24
N THR A 134 17.18 17.83 -18.91
CA THR A 134 18.34 18.03 -19.80
C THR A 134 19.44 16.98 -19.63
N ARG A 135 19.18 15.95 -18.82
CA ARG A 135 20.11 14.84 -18.57
C ARG A 135 19.78 13.69 -19.51
N THR A 136 20.79 13.09 -20.10
CA THR A 136 20.66 11.90 -20.93
C THR A 136 20.29 10.70 -20.07
N HIS A 137 19.16 10.05 -20.37
CA HIS A 137 18.65 8.91 -19.61
C HIS A 137 17.76 7.98 -20.45
N VAL A 138 17.42 6.84 -19.85
CA VAL A 138 16.23 6.04 -20.16
C VAL A 138 15.50 5.81 -18.84
N ASP A 139 14.18 5.98 -18.82
CA ASP A 139 13.39 5.92 -17.58
C ASP A 139 13.43 4.58 -16.87
N GLN A 140 13.61 3.48 -17.61
CA GLN A 140 13.62 2.13 -17.07
C GLN A 140 14.88 1.39 -17.49
N SER A 141 15.56 0.81 -16.50
CA SER A 141 16.53 -0.25 -16.74
C SER A 141 15.82 -1.56 -17.08
N TYR A 142 16.55 -2.60 -17.50
CA TYR A 142 15.92 -3.91 -17.73
C TYR A 142 15.34 -4.50 -16.44
N ALA A 143 16.06 -4.41 -15.33
CA ALA A 143 15.54 -4.79 -14.02
C ALA A 143 14.40 -3.86 -13.56
N GLY A 144 14.57 -2.56 -13.77
CA GLY A 144 13.57 -1.54 -13.46
C GLY A 144 12.25 -1.74 -14.18
N ALA A 145 12.26 -2.18 -15.43
CA ALA A 145 11.05 -2.48 -16.20
C ALA A 145 10.28 -3.68 -15.64
N GLU A 146 10.95 -4.73 -15.17
CA GLU A 146 10.28 -5.83 -14.46
C GLU A 146 9.74 -5.36 -13.11
N LEU A 147 10.53 -4.59 -12.33
CA LEU A 147 10.08 -4.01 -11.07
C LEU A 147 8.84 -3.13 -11.27
N ARG A 148 8.84 -2.32 -12.32
CA ARG A 148 7.70 -1.48 -12.71
C ARG A 148 6.49 -2.36 -13.09
N LEU A 149 6.64 -3.35 -13.97
CA LEU A 149 5.54 -4.25 -14.32
C LEU A 149 4.95 -4.94 -13.08
N ARG A 150 5.79 -5.47 -12.19
CA ARG A 150 5.32 -6.11 -10.95
C ARG A 150 4.66 -5.12 -9.98
N TRP A 151 5.09 -3.86 -9.99
CA TRP A 151 4.45 -2.79 -9.23
C TRP A 151 3.05 -2.45 -9.78
N GLU A 152 2.93 -2.33 -11.09
CA GLU A 152 1.67 -2.02 -11.77
C GLU A 152 0.67 -3.19 -11.79
N PHE A 153 1.17 -4.42 -11.80
CA PHE A 153 0.40 -5.66 -11.74
C PHE A 153 0.75 -6.44 -10.46
N PRO A 154 0.24 -6.03 -9.29
CA PRO A 154 0.65 -6.62 -8.02
C PRO A 154 0.18 -8.07 -7.81
N ASP A 155 -0.78 -8.58 -8.59
CA ASP A 155 -1.08 -10.02 -8.59
C ASP A 155 0.10 -10.76 -9.23
N ALA A 156 0.81 -11.55 -8.41
CA ALA A 156 2.02 -12.24 -8.85
C ALA A 156 1.76 -13.22 -10.01
N LYS A 157 0.59 -13.87 -10.07
CA LYS A 157 0.27 -14.79 -11.17
C LYS A 157 0.03 -14.04 -12.46
N GLU A 158 -0.65 -12.90 -12.38
CA GLU A 158 -0.86 -12.01 -13.51
C GLU A 158 0.49 -11.45 -13.99
N ALA A 159 1.29 -10.84 -13.12
CA ALA A 159 2.61 -10.34 -13.48
C ALA A 159 3.51 -11.43 -14.08
N ASP A 160 3.58 -12.62 -13.47
CA ASP A 160 4.37 -13.74 -14.01
C ASP A 160 3.84 -14.23 -15.35
N ALA A 161 2.52 -14.20 -15.57
CA ALA A 161 1.93 -14.53 -16.87
C ALA A 161 2.24 -13.47 -17.93
N LEU A 162 2.29 -12.20 -17.54
CA LEU A 162 2.61 -11.07 -18.41
C LEU A 162 4.11 -11.02 -18.76
N LEU A 163 4.99 -11.31 -17.80
CA LEU A 163 6.46 -11.38 -18.00
C LEU A 163 6.88 -12.52 -18.94
N LYS A 164 6.05 -13.55 -19.10
CA LYS A 164 6.25 -14.63 -20.09
C LYS A 164 5.90 -14.22 -21.52
N ARG A 165 5.35 -13.02 -21.72
CA ARG A 165 4.94 -12.48 -23.03
C ARG A 165 5.84 -11.30 -23.40
N ARG A 166 5.80 -10.91 -24.68
CA ARG A 166 6.45 -9.67 -25.10
C ARG A 166 5.69 -8.49 -24.47
N TYR A 167 6.35 -7.71 -23.63
CA TYR A 167 5.87 -6.44 -23.12
C TYR A 167 6.88 -5.31 -23.39
N GLN A 168 6.36 -4.09 -23.44
CA GLN A 168 7.09 -2.87 -23.72
C GLN A 168 6.66 -1.77 -22.76
N ILE A 169 7.55 -0.80 -22.53
CA ILE A 169 7.24 0.45 -21.83
C ILE A 169 7.53 1.57 -22.81
N ILE A 170 6.51 2.38 -23.12
CA ILE A 170 6.62 3.51 -24.06
C ILE A 170 6.09 4.77 -23.40
N ASN A 171 6.85 5.84 -23.54
CA ASN A 171 6.36 7.18 -23.27
C ASN A 171 5.72 7.75 -24.54
N ILE A 172 4.51 8.29 -24.40
CA ILE A 172 3.89 9.15 -25.41
C ILE A 172 4.15 10.59 -25.01
N TRP A 173 4.95 11.27 -25.81
CA TRP A 173 5.31 12.66 -25.61
C TRP A 173 4.60 13.54 -26.62
N ARG A 174 3.90 14.57 -26.13
CA ARG A 174 3.14 15.52 -26.94
C ARG A 174 3.43 16.97 -26.51
N PRO A 175 3.69 17.88 -27.48
CA PRO A 175 3.68 19.31 -27.21
C PRO A 175 2.28 19.85 -26.88
N ILE A 176 2.20 20.72 -25.88
CA ILE A 176 0.99 21.53 -25.60
C ILE A 176 1.03 22.81 -26.44
N GLU A 177 2.22 23.27 -26.83
CA GLU A 177 2.43 24.38 -27.76
C GLU A 177 3.53 24.02 -28.75
N THR A 178 3.65 24.75 -29.86
CA THR A 178 4.75 24.55 -30.81
C THR A 178 6.10 24.69 -30.09
N VAL A 179 6.97 23.70 -30.25
CA VAL A 179 8.24 23.61 -29.52
C VAL A 179 9.32 24.37 -30.25
N LEU A 180 9.89 25.37 -29.57
CA LEU A 180 11.06 26.12 -30.02
C LEU A 180 12.20 25.95 -29.01
N LYS A 181 11.94 26.34 -27.75
CA LYS A 181 12.90 26.21 -26.65
C LYS A 181 12.95 24.79 -26.12
N ASP A 182 14.16 24.37 -25.77
CA ASP A 182 14.45 23.07 -25.17
C ASP A 182 13.73 21.92 -25.89
N PRO A 183 13.92 21.66 -27.20
CA PRO A 183 13.35 20.47 -27.84
C PRO A 183 13.79 19.16 -27.19
N ILE A 184 13.09 18.07 -27.49
CA ILE A 184 13.46 16.71 -27.03
C ILE A 184 14.26 16.01 -28.13
N ALA A 185 15.47 15.56 -27.79
CA ALA A 185 16.29 14.69 -28.63
C ALA A 185 16.09 13.23 -28.20
N VAL A 186 16.16 12.33 -29.19
CA VAL A 186 16.13 10.88 -29.03
C VAL A 186 17.32 10.26 -29.76
N ALA A 187 17.99 9.30 -29.14
CA ALA A 187 19.12 8.61 -29.77
C ALA A 187 18.66 7.35 -30.52
N ASP A 188 19.26 7.10 -31.68
CA ASP A 188 19.09 5.83 -32.41
C ASP A 188 19.61 4.67 -31.55
N ALA A 189 18.72 3.73 -31.20
CA ALA A 189 19.03 2.56 -30.38
C ALA A 189 20.22 1.74 -30.90
N ASN A 190 20.48 1.73 -32.21
CA ASN A 190 21.61 1.01 -32.83
C ASN A 190 22.96 1.70 -32.65
N SER A 191 22.95 2.94 -32.17
CA SER A 191 24.17 3.69 -31.83
C SER A 191 24.56 3.54 -30.35
N VAL A 192 23.70 2.93 -29.52
CA VAL A 192 23.81 2.88 -28.06
C VAL A 192 24.03 1.44 -27.59
N PRO A 193 25.29 1.01 -27.38
CA PRO A 193 25.57 -0.31 -26.83
C PRO A 193 25.19 -0.40 -25.34
N ASP A 194 24.84 -1.60 -24.87
CA ASP A 194 24.50 -1.83 -23.45
C ASP A 194 25.64 -1.50 -22.49
N SER A 195 26.90 -1.51 -22.95
CA SER A 195 28.08 -1.13 -22.17
C SER A 195 28.04 0.31 -21.66
N ASP A 196 27.26 1.17 -22.32
CA ASP A 196 27.17 2.59 -22.01
C ASP A 196 26.10 2.87 -20.95
N LEU A 197 25.27 1.86 -20.64
CA LEU A 197 24.15 1.97 -19.71
C LEU A 197 24.56 1.53 -18.30
N VAL A 198 24.21 2.33 -17.30
CA VAL A 198 24.49 2.06 -15.88
C VAL A 198 23.22 2.18 -15.06
N GLY A 199 22.88 1.11 -14.36
CA GLY A 199 21.66 1.02 -13.55
C GLY A 199 21.74 2.00 -12.39
N ALA A 200 20.69 2.79 -12.21
CA ALA A 200 20.66 3.85 -11.23
C ALA A 200 19.33 3.88 -10.48
N VAL A 201 19.40 3.64 -9.17
CA VAL A 201 18.23 3.55 -8.29
C VAL A 201 17.42 4.85 -8.30
N MET A 202 16.11 4.72 -8.46
CA MET A 202 15.13 5.79 -8.36
C MET A 202 14.02 5.34 -7.41
N VAL A 203 13.77 6.13 -6.38
CA VAL A 203 12.68 5.90 -5.42
C VAL A 203 11.63 6.96 -5.66
N GLU A 204 10.44 6.55 -6.08
CA GLU A 204 9.27 7.42 -6.29
C GLU A 204 8.19 7.03 -5.29
N GLU A 205 8.03 7.85 -4.26
CA GLU A 205 7.20 7.54 -3.09
C GLU A 205 7.60 6.21 -2.43
N ASP A 206 6.85 5.13 -2.70
CA ASP A 206 7.12 3.78 -2.19
C ASP A 206 7.64 2.83 -3.27
N PHE A 207 7.67 3.25 -4.54
CA PHE A 207 8.20 2.46 -5.64
C PHE A 207 9.73 2.56 -5.68
N HIS A 208 10.39 1.42 -5.53
CA HIS A 208 11.83 1.28 -5.74
C HIS A 208 12.13 0.79 -7.16
N GLY A 209 12.39 1.74 -8.05
CA GLY A 209 12.76 1.47 -9.44
C GLY A 209 14.25 1.62 -9.72
N GLU A 210 14.61 1.33 -10.97
CA GLU A 210 15.96 1.53 -11.48
C GLU A 210 15.89 2.07 -12.92
N SER A 211 16.49 3.24 -13.17
CA SER A 211 16.59 3.86 -14.49
C SER A 211 17.96 3.61 -15.11
N TRP A 212 18.15 3.87 -16.41
CA TRP A 212 19.49 3.96 -16.99
C TRP A 212 20.02 5.40 -16.89
N VAL A 213 21.21 5.55 -16.30
CA VAL A 213 22.10 6.68 -16.63
C VAL A 213 23.10 6.22 -17.67
N VAL A 214 23.71 7.16 -18.39
CA VAL A 214 24.45 6.85 -19.61
C VAL A 214 25.86 7.44 -19.56
N ARG A 215 26.85 6.62 -19.87
CA ARG A 215 28.23 7.03 -20.14
C ARG A 215 28.32 7.73 -21.49
N HIS A 216 29.16 8.74 -21.58
CA HIS A 216 29.40 9.41 -22.85
C HIS A 216 30.02 8.45 -23.87
N ASN A 217 29.45 8.45 -25.08
CA ASN A 217 30.01 7.82 -26.26
C ASN A 217 29.77 8.75 -27.46
N PRO A 218 30.84 9.18 -28.18
CA PRO A 218 30.69 10.11 -29.30
C PRO A 218 29.97 9.49 -30.50
N ASN A 219 29.80 8.16 -30.53
CA ASN A 219 29.09 7.47 -31.61
C ASN A 219 27.57 7.50 -31.45
N HIS A 220 27.04 7.98 -30.32
CA HIS A 220 25.59 8.15 -30.15
C HIS A 220 25.04 9.10 -31.21
N ARG A 221 24.06 8.64 -31.99
CA ARG A 221 23.39 9.44 -33.03
C ARG A 221 22.09 10.00 -32.50
N TRP A 222 22.00 11.32 -32.41
CA TRP A 222 20.88 12.04 -31.84
C TRP A 222 20.00 12.66 -32.92
N HIS A 223 18.69 12.52 -32.76
CA HIS A 223 17.68 13.01 -33.68
C HIS A 223 16.62 13.82 -32.93
N PHE A 224 16.01 14.77 -33.61
CA PHE A 224 14.81 15.47 -33.14
C PHE A 224 13.98 15.94 -34.32
N LYS A 225 12.72 16.31 -34.05
CA LYS A 225 11.86 16.93 -35.05
C LYS A 225 11.75 18.43 -34.76
N TYR A 226 12.18 19.23 -35.72
CA TYR A 226 12.09 20.69 -35.61
C TYR A 226 10.62 21.16 -35.59
N ARG A 227 10.31 22.11 -34.71
CA ARG A 227 8.98 22.74 -34.57
C ARG A 227 7.81 21.75 -34.44
N MET A 228 7.95 20.76 -33.56
CA MET A 228 6.82 19.89 -33.22
C MET A 228 5.63 20.72 -32.74
N THR A 229 4.48 20.51 -33.38
CA THR A 229 3.19 21.12 -33.08
C THR A 229 2.38 20.23 -32.15
N ARG A 230 1.21 20.71 -31.69
CA ARG A 230 0.28 19.90 -30.87
C ARG A 230 -0.18 18.61 -31.54
N GLN A 231 -0.12 18.53 -32.86
CA GLN A 231 -0.50 17.33 -33.63
C GLN A 231 0.63 16.32 -33.75
N ASP A 232 1.87 16.71 -33.45
CA ASP A 232 3.02 15.83 -33.49
C ASP A 232 3.14 15.06 -32.18
N VAL A 233 3.22 13.74 -32.27
CA VAL A 233 3.41 12.85 -31.14
C VAL A 233 4.71 12.09 -31.34
N LEU A 234 5.51 12.03 -30.29
CA LEU A 234 6.73 11.24 -30.23
C LEU A 234 6.50 10.07 -29.27
N LEU A 235 6.68 8.85 -29.76
CA LEU A 235 6.72 7.64 -28.96
C LEU A 235 8.18 7.30 -28.65
N ILE A 236 8.51 7.11 -27.38
CA ILE A 236 9.87 6.77 -26.92
C ILE A 236 9.82 5.44 -26.20
N LYS A 237 10.47 4.43 -26.75
CA LYS A 237 10.61 3.12 -26.12
C LYS A 237 11.58 3.22 -24.93
N CYS A 238 11.07 3.01 -23.74
CA CYS A 238 11.85 2.92 -22.51
C CYS A 238 12.32 1.48 -22.25
N PHE A 239 11.53 0.49 -22.69
CA PHE A 239 11.85 -0.93 -22.55
C PHE A 239 11.15 -1.79 -23.62
N ASP A 240 11.80 -2.88 -24.02
CA ASP A 240 11.24 -4.02 -24.75
C ASP A 240 11.89 -5.31 -24.26
N SER A 241 11.05 -6.31 -24.03
CA SER A 241 11.45 -7.67 -23.69
C SER A 241 11.94 -8.46 -24.90
N GLU A 242 11.55 -8.06 -26.12
CA GLU A 242 12.13 -8.63 -27.34
C GLU A 242 13.55 -8.11 -27.56
N THR A 243 14.51 -9.04 -27.60
CA THR A 243 15.94 -8.71 -27.62
C THR A 243 16.51 -8.57 -29.03
N SER A 244 15.80 -9.05 -30.05
CA SER A 244 16.22 -8.92 -31.45
C SER A 244 15.90 -7.56 -32.09
N LEU A 245 15.22 -6.67 -31.34
CA LEU A 245 14.74 -5.37 -31.81
C LEU A 245 15.34 -4.25 -30.98
N ALA A 246 15.14 -2.99 -31.38
CA ALA A 246 15.49 -1.86 -30.55
C ALA A 246 14.75 -1.94 -29.21
N ARG A 247 15.49 -2.02 -28.09
CA ARG A 247 14.91 -2.25 -26.76
C ARG A 247 14.62 -0.98 -25.96
N ARG A 248 15.25 0.13 -26.33
CA ARG A 248 15.24 1.40 -25.59
C ARG A 248 15.80 2.51 -26.47
N ALA A 249 15.37 3.75 -26.24
CA ALA A 249 15.98 4.95 -26.81
C ALA A 249 16.38 5.92 -25.71
N LEU A 250 17.63 6.43 -25.78
CA LEU A 250 18.04 7.53 -24.91
C LEU A 250 17.24 8.77 -25.28
N HIS A 251 16.92 9.60 -24.30
CA HIS A 251 16.29 10.87 -24.54
C HIS A 251 16.80 11.96 -23.59
N SER A 252 16.77 13.19 -24.08
CA SER A 252 17.15 14.38 -23.32
C SER A 252 16.53 15.62 -23.94
N ALA A 253 16.15 16.60 -23.13
CA ALA A 253 16.02 17.96 -23.63
C ALA A 253 17.40 18.54 -23.94
N PHE A 254 17.49 19.42 -24.94
CA PHE A 254 18.73 20.13 -25.28
C PHE A 254 18.43 21.59 -25.61
N GLU A 255 19.40 22.49 -25.37
CA GLU A 255 19.25 23.90 -25.72
C GLU A 255 19.51 24.07 -27.22
N ASP A 256 18.59 24.72 -27.93
CA ASP A 256 18.85 25.26 -29.25
C ASP A 256 19.30 26.73 -29.07
N PRO A 257 20.55 27.09 -29.43
CA PRO A 257 21.05 28.45 -29.24
C PRO A 257 20.19 29.52 -29.91
N GLU A 258 19.52 29.21 -31.03
CA GLU A 258 18.66 30.15 -31.75
C GLU A 258 17.40 30.51 -30.96
N TYR A 259 16.87 29.56 -30.17
CA TYR A 259 15.60 29.71 -29.44
C TYR A 259 15.76 29.75 -27.92
N ARG A 260 16.97 30.01 -27.43
CA ARG A 260 17.27 29.98 -25.99
C ARG A 260 16.47 30.98 -25.16
N ASP A 261 16.10 32.11 -25.76
CA ASP A 261 15.38 33.21 -25.09
C ASP A 261 13.86 33.13 -25.26
N GLU A 262 13.36 32.11 -25.99
CA GLU A 262 11.93 31.88 -26.16
C GLU A 262 11.24 31.44 -24.85
N ALA A 263 9.91 31.41 -24.89
CA ALA A 263 9.09 30.91 -23.79
C ALA A 263 9.43 29.44 -23.46
N SER A 264 9.30 29.08 -22.17
CA SER A 264 9.53 27.69 -21.74
C SER A 264 8.58 26.73 -22.45
N ARG A 265 9.10 25.60 -22.94
CA ARG A 265 8.29 24.59 -23.61
C ARG A 265 7.19 24.09 -22.68
N GLN A 266 6.04 23.77 -23.28
CA GLN A 266 4.94 23.12 -22.60
C GLN A 266 4.67 21.78 -23.26
N SER A 267 4.71 20.71 -22.49
CA SER A 267 4.56 19.34 -23.00
C SER A 267 3.90 18.44 -21.97
N ILE A 268 3.21 17.41 -22.45
CA ILE A 268 2.78 16.28 -21.63
C ILE A 268 3.54 15.02 -22.05
N GLU A 269 3.95 14.25 -21.05
CA GLU A 269 4.52 12.93 -21.18
C GLU A 269 3.60 11.97 -20.44
N VAL A 270 3.02 11.00 -21.15
CA VAL A 270 2.28 9.90 -20.52
C VAL A 270 3.21 8.70 -20.57
N SER A 271 3.46 8.05 -19.43
CA SER A 271 4.20 6.79 -19.40
C SER A 271 3.23 5.63 -19.31
N LEU A 272 3.37 4.70 -20.24
CA LEU A 272 2.47 3.57 -20.42
C LEU A 272 3.29 2.29 -20.43
N ASP A 273 2.84 1.32 -19.63
CA ASP A 273 3.27 -0.07 -19.74
C ASP A 273 2.26 -0.79 -20.62
N PHE A 274 2.69 -1.49 -21.65
CA PHE A 274 1.75 -2.23 -22.48
C PHE A 274 2.32 -3.56 -22.90
N ILE A 275 1.41 -4.51 -23.05
CA ILE A 275 1.73 -5.93 -23.09
C ILE A 275 1.18 -6.47 -24.39
N PHE A 276 2.07 -6.97 -25.24
CA PHE A 276 1.70 -7.66 -26.46
C PHE A 276 1.33 -9.09 -26.11
N ILE A 277 0.09 -9.45 -26.42
CA ILE A 277 -0.29 -10.85 -26.56
C ILE A 277 -0.19 -11.16 -28.06
N ILE A 278 1.00 -11.58 -28.51
CA ILE A 278 1.19 -12.10 -29.87
C ILE A 278 0.75 -13.57 -29.85
N TYR A 279 -0.33 -13.90 -30.57
CA TYR A 279 -0.45 -15.22 -31.18
C TYR A 279 0.26 -15.18 -32.53
N PRO A 280 1.01 -16.20 -32.94
CA PRO A 280 1.47 -16.30 -34.31
C PRO A 280 0.26 -16.63 -35.21
N GLY A 281 -0.05 -15.77 -36.16
CA GLY A 281 -0.95 -16.05 -37.30
C GLY A 281 -2.26 -15.25 -37.34
N PRO A 282 -2.89 -15.13 -38.53
CA PRO A 282 -4.20 -14.50 -38.69
C PRO A 282 -5.26 -15.33 -37.92
N PRO A 283 -6.33 -14.68 -37.43
CA PRO A 283 -7.29 -15.35 -36.54
C PRO A 283 -7.96 -16.53 -37.26
N PRO A 284 -8.16 -17.68 -36.58
CA PRO A 284 -9.06 -18.71 -37.11
C PRO A 284 -10.47 -18.11 -37.22
N ALA A 285 -11.06 -18.23 -38.40
CA ALA A 285 -12.48 -17.96 -38.58
C ALA A 285 -13.28 -18.85 -37.61
N ASN A 286 -14.12 -18.23 -36.78
CA ASN A 286 -15.00 -18.83 -35.76
C ASN A 286 -14.53 -18.81 -34.30
N PHE A 287 -13.94 -17.71 -33.83
CA PHE A 287 -14.04 -17.36 -32.41
C PHE A 287 -15.03 -16.20 -32.25
N SER A 288 -16.19 -16.48 -31.67
CA SER A 288 -17.16 -15.47 -31.29
C SER A 288 -16.67 -14.72 -30.05
N ASP A 289 -16.73 -13.40 -30.15
CA ASP A 289 -16.15 -12.39 -29.24
C ASP A 289 -16.89 -12.24 -27.89
N ALA A 290 -17.45 -13.33 -27.36
CA ALA A 290 -18.42 -13.28 -26.26
C ALA A 290 -18.02 -14.06 -24.99
N THR A 291 -16.79 -14.58 -24.90
CA THR A 291 -16.37 -15.42 -23.75
C THR A 291 -15.05 -15.04 -23.10
N LEU A 292 -14.53 -13.83 -23.33
CA LEU A 292 -13.37 -13.30 -22.60
C LEU A 292 -13.61 -11.92 -21.95
N PHE A 293 -14.87 -11.62 -21.62
CA PHE A 293 -15.29 -10.47 -20.81
C PHE A 293 -16.21 -10.89 -19.65
N ALA A 294 -16.09 -12.12 -19.18
CA ALA A 294 -16.74 -12.57 -17.96
C ALA A 294 -15.68 -13.05 -16.95
N MET A 295 -15.54 -12.24 -15.89
CA MET A 295 -14.98 -12.48 -14.55
C MET A 295 -13.98 -11.41 -14.11
N THR A 296 -14.41 -10.15 -14.13
CA THR A 296 -14.41 -9.39 -12.88
C THR A 296 -15.87 -9.16 -12.57
N ASP A 297 -16.47 -10.04 -11.80
CA ASP A 297 -17.77 -9.74 -11.23
C ASP A 297 -17.62 -8.40 -10.50
N ALA A 298 -18.48 -7.43 -10.80
CA ALA A 298 -18.61 -6.27 -9.93
C ALA A 298 -18.75 -6.81 -8.50
N PRO A 299 -18.03 -6.26 -7.50
CA PRO A 299 -18.13 -6.78 -6.14
C PRO A 299 -19.61 -6.84 -5.77
N GLU A 300 -20.06 -7.97 -5.24
CA GLU A 300 -21.42 -8.10 -4.73
C GLU A 300 -21.68 -6.90 -3.81
N THR A 301 -22.84 -6.26 -3.92
CA THR A 301 -23.17 -5.09 -3.10
C THR A 301 -24.33 -5.41 -2.18
N VAL A 302 -24.36 -4.75 -1.04
CA VAL A 302 -25.49 -4.76 -0.10
C VAL A 302 -25.98 -3.34 0.10
N GLU A 303 -27.30 -3.16 0.17
CA GLU A 303 -27.89 -1.89 0.54
C GLU A 303 -27.68 -1.65 2.04
N TRP A 304 -26.99 -0.57 2.39
CA TRP A 304 -26.77 -0.16 3.76
C TRP A 304 -26.91 1.36 3.88
N GLN A 305 -27.86 1.80 4.72
CA GLN A 305 -28.18 3.23 4.93
C GLN A 305 -28.48 4.00 3.62
N GLY A 306 -29.20 3.37 2.68
CA GLY A 306 -29.56 3.96 1.39
C GLY A 306 -28.40 4.09 0.40
N LYS A 307 -27.29 3.38 0.63
CA LYS A 307 -26.14 3.29 -0.28
C LYS A 307 -25.86 1.83 -0.64
N GLN A 308 -25.40 1.59 -1.86
CA GLN A 308 -24.83 0.29 -2.22
C GLN A 308 -23.38 0.25 -1.73
N VAL A 309 -23.08 -0.71 -0.85
CA VAL A 309 -21.76 -0.89 -0.26
C VAL A 309 -21.20 -2.24 -0.73
N PRO A 310 -19.93 -2.33 -1.16
CA PRO A 310 -19.37 -3.59 -1.62
C PRO A 310 -19.26 -4.61 -0.49
N VAL A 311 -19.37 -5.87 -0.86
CA VAL A 311 -19.07 -7.06 -0.06
C VAL A 311 -17.77 -7.64 -0.60
N TRP A 312 -16.72 -7.59 0.22
CA TRP A 312 -15.42 -8.11 -0.14
C TRP A 312 -15.36 -9.61 0.14
N SER A 313 -14.98 -10.38 -0.88
CA SER A 313 -14.67 -11.79 -0.72
C SER A 313 -13.35 -11.96 0.03
N MET A 314 -13.22 -13.08 0.73
CA MET A 314 -12.00 -13.47 1.43
C MET A 314 -11.58 -14.87 1.00
N LYS A 315 -10.28 -15.08 0.87
CA LYS A 315 -9.73 -16.43 0.72
C LYS A 315 -10.07 -17.25 1.98
N THR A 316 -10.58 -18.46 1.78
CA THR A 316 -10.80 -19.43 2.86
C THR A 316 -9.59 -20.34 2.98
N ILE A 317 -9.00 -20.45 4.16
CA ILE A 317 -7.88 -21.32 4.51
C ILE A 317 -8.38 -22.50 5.34
N ASP A 318 -8.06 -23.72 4.96
CA ASP A 318 -8.42 -24.94 5.67
C ASP A 318 -7.49 -25.16 6.87
N TYR A 319 -8.05 -25.18 8.09
CA TYR A 319 -7.25 -25.35 9.30
C TYR A 319 -6.59 -26.74 9.41
N GLY A 320 -7.25 -27.81 8.98
CA GLY A 320 -6.70 -29.17 9.08
C GLY A 320 -5.49 -29.38 8.15
N LEU A 321 -5.57 -28.85 6.94
CA LEU A 321 -4.45 -28.84 5.99
C LEU A 321 -3.31 -27.93 6.49
N LEU A 322 -3.64 -26.77 7.05
CA LEU A 322 -2.64 -25.85 7.59
C LEU A 322 -1.91 -26.43 8.81
N LEU A 323 -2.65 -27.12 9.69
CA LEU A 323 -2.11 -27.87 10.82
C LEU A 323 -1.13 -28.96 10.35
N SER A 324 -1.42 -29.59 9.22
CA SER A 324 -0.57 -30.59 8.58
C SER A 324 0.63 -30.01 7.82
N GLN A 325 0.78 -28.68 7.79
CA GLN A 325 1.77 -27.96 6.97
C GLN A 325 1.70 -28.36 5.49
N ASP A 326 0.48 -28.59 4.97
CA ASP A 326 0.28 -28.88 3.56
C ASP A 326 0.90 -27.76 2.69
N PRO A 327 1.77 -28.08 1.71
CA PRO A 327 2.47 -27.06 0.95
C PRO A 327 1.55 -26.07 0.21
N ALA A 328 0.44 -26.55 -0.35
CA ALA A 328 -0.48 -25.70 -1.10
C ALA A 328 -1.25 -24.77 -0.16
N GLU A 329 -1.68 -25.27 1.01
CA GLU A 329 -2.40 -24.45 1.99
C GLU A 329 -1.46 -23.45 2.70
N VAL A 330 -0.19 -23.84 2.93
CA VAL A 330 0.87 -22.93 3.41
C VAL A 330 1.12 -21.80 2.40
N GLU A 331 1.28 -22.11 1.12
CA GLU A 331 1.44 -21.11 0.06
C GLU A 331 0.24 -20.15 0.03
N LYS A 332 -0.97 -20.70 0.13
CA LYS A 332 -2.23 -19.96 0.10
C LYS A 332 -2.37 -19.00 1.28
N VAL A 333 -2.02 -19.40 2.50
CA VAL A 333 -2.08 -18.49 3.67
C VAL A 333 -1.00 -17.41 3.59
N VAL A 334 0.21 -17.74 3.10
CA VAL A 334 1.27 -16.75 2.86
C VAL A 334 0.82 -15.73 1.83
N LYS A 335 0.25 -16.19 0.71
CA LYS A 335 -0.32 -15.33 -0.34
C LYS A 335 -1.40 -14.40 0.23
N ALA A 336 -2.32 -14.92 1.02
CA ALA A 336 -3.36 -14.10 1.68
C ALA A 336 -2.76 -13.02 2.59
N CYS A 337 -1.70 -13.33 3.34
CA CYS A 337 -1.02 -12.36 4.21
C CYS A 337 -0.20 -11.31 3.43
N LEU A 338 0.42 -11.69 2.30
CA LEU A 338 1.19 -10.79 1.44
C LEU A 338 0.32 -9.82 0.65
N GLU A 339 -0.84 -10.29 0.16
CA GLU A 339 -1.67 -9.53 -0.76
C GLU A 339 -2.79 -8.77 -0.05
N GLU A 340 -3.44 -9.37 0.95
CA GLU A 340 -4.70 -8.83 1.51
C GLU A 340 -4.55 -8.50 3.01
N GLY A 341 -3.78 -9.28 3.75
CA GLY A 341 -3.61 -9.12 5.19
C GLY A 341 -4.77 -9.67 6.03
N TYR A 342 -5.72 -10.37 5.39
CA TYR A 342 -6.84 -11.03 6.05
C TYR A 342 -7.28 -12.27 5.27
N PHE A 343 -7.97 -13.19 5.94
CA PHE A 343 -8.57 -14.39 5.34
C PHE A 343 -9.63 -14.98 6.27
N GLN A 344 -10.43 -15.91 5.75
CA GLN A 344 -11.28 -16.78 6.56
C GLN A 344 -10.53 -18.07 6.87
N LEU A 345 -10.58 -18.55 8.11
CA LEU A 345 -10.06 -19.85 8.52
C LEU A 345 -11.25 -20.80 8.71
N ASP A 346 -11.32 -21.84 7.88
CA ASP A 346 -12.29 -22.91 7.99
C ASP A 346 -11.93 -23.86 9.14
N LEU A 347 -12.83 -23.97 10.10
CA LEU A 347 -12.70 -24.77 11.31
C LEU A 347 -13.70 -25.93 11.33
N ASP A 348 -14.38 -26.24 10.21
CA ASP A 348 -15.37 -27.32 10.16
C ASP A 348 -14.74 -28.73 10.05
N SER A 349 -13.41 -28.83 10.02
CA SER A 349 -12.71 -30.12 10.12
C SER A 349 -12.78 -30.70 11.54
N ILE A 350 -12.50 -32.00 11.69
CA ILE A 350 -12.44 -32.65 13.01
C ILE A 350 -11.43 -31.97 13.95
N ASP A 351 -10.36 -31.42 13.40
CA ASP A 351 -9.31 -30.71 14.15
C ASP A 351 -9.75 -29.29 14.55
N GLY A 352 -10.66 -28.67 13.79
CA GLY A 352 -11.14 -27.31 14.00
C GLY A 352 -12.41 -27.21 14.87
N ARG A 353 -13.30 -28.21 14.83
CA ARG A 353 -14.64 -28.13 15.47
C ARG A 353 -14.60 -27.85 16.96
N GLY A 354 -13.61 -28.36 17.68
CA GLY A 354 -13.45 -28.06 19.11
C GLY A 354 -13.24 -26.57 19.41
N VAL A 355 -12.67 -25.81 18.46
CA VAL A 355 -12.56 -24.35 18.55
C VAL A 355 -13.94 -23.69 18.43
N LEU A 356 -14.79 -24.19 17.53
CA LEU A 356 -16.16 -23.71 17.34
C LEU A 356 -17.04 -24.03 18.56
N ASP A 357 -16.90 -25.22 19.14
CA ASP A 357 -17.60 -25.60 20.37
C ASP A 357 -17.23 -24.68 21.54
N ASN A 358 -15.93 -24.42 21.73
CA ASN A 358 -15.46 -23.48 22.76
C ASN A 358 -15.99 -22.07 22.52
N ARG A 359 -16.01 -21.61 21.26
CA ARG A 359 -16.57 -20.32 20.86
C ARG A 359 -18.06 -20.21 21.23
N GLU A 360 -18.84 -21.25 21.01
CA GLU A 360 -20.27 -21.26 21.37
C GLU A 360 -20.49 -21.17 22.89
N GLU A 361 -19.67 -21.87 23.69
CA GLU A 361 -19.72 -21.76 25.15
C GLU A 361 -19.34 -20.35 25.64
N VAL A 362 -18.35 -19.71 24.99
CA VAL A 362 -18.01 -18.30 25.26
C VAL A 362 -19.15 -17.37 24.86
N LEU A 363 -19.86 -17.62 23.76
CA LEU A 363 -21.02 -16.81 23.37
C LEU A 363 -22.14 -16.88 24.42
N LYS A 364 -22.44 -18.08 24.95
CA LYS A 364 -23.40 -18.25 26.06
C LYS A 364 -22.95 -17.53 27.31
N LEU A 365 -21.66 -17.62 27.66
CA LEU A 365 -21.07 -16.91 28.79
C LEU A 365 -21.18 -15.39 28.61
N MET A 366 -20.84 -14.90 27.43
CA MET A 366 -20.88 -13.49 27.06
C MET A 366 -22.28 -12.90 27.20
N ASN A 367 -23.32 -13.61 26.76
CA ASN A 367 -24.71 -13.20 26.94
C ASN A 367 -25.08 -13.04 28.43
N ARG A 368 -24.67 -13.99 29.29
CA ARG A 368 -24.90 -13.89 30.74
C ARG A 368 -24.13 -12.73 31.35
N PHE A 369 -22.87 -12.54 30.96
CA PHE A 369 -22.02 -11.48 31.48
C PHE A 369 -22.57 -10.09 31.13
N PHE A 370 -22.90 -9.83 29.86
CA PHE A 370 -23.35 -8.50 29.44
C PHE A 370 -24.76 -8.14 29.92
N ALA A 371 -25.60 -9.13 30.22
CA ALA A 371 -26.89 -8.93 30.88
C ALA A 371 -26.76 -8.56 32.39
N ALA A 372 -25.59 -8.72 32.99
CA ALA A 372 -25.39 -8.39 34.41
C ALA A 372 -25.39 -6.85 34.64
N PRO A 373 -25.73 -6.40 35.86
CA PRO A 373 -25.65 -4.98 36.23
C PRO A 373 -24.27 -4.37 36.01
N ILE A 374 -24.22 -3.08 35.64
CA ILE A 374 -22.97 -2.38 35.33
C ILE A 374 -21.99 -2.40 36.51
N GLU A 375 -22.48 -2.38 37.74
CA GLU A 375 -21.67 -2.45 38.97
C GLU A 375 -20.90 -3.77 39.06
N ALA A 376 -21.53 -4.87 38.65
CA ALA A 376 -20.92 -6.19 38.64
C ALA A 376 -19.95 -6.36 37.45
N LYS A 377 -20.31 -5.84 36.27
CA LYS A 377 -19.43 -5.87 35.08
C LYS A 377 -18.17 -5.03 35.30
N ASN A 378 -18.31 -3.89 35.97
CA ASN A 378 -17.27 -2.89 36.19
C ASN A 378 -16.52 -3.06 37.53
N GLU A 379 -16.59 -4.24 38.18
CA GLU A 379 -15.96 -4.50 39.51
C GLU A 379 -14.51 -4.02 39.57
N TYR A 380 -13.72 -4.29 38.52
CA TYR A 380 -12.33 -3.85 38.40
C TYR A 380 -12.13 -2.70 37.39
N GLY A 381 -13.17 -2.35 36.63
CA GLY A 381 -13.06 -1.51 35.45
C GLY A 381 -12.00 -1.99 34.45
N LEU A 382 -11.39 -1.05 33.74
CA LEU A 382 -10.26 -1.31 32.86
C LEU A 382 -8.96 -1.25 33.71
N ILE A 383 -8.35 -2.42 33.93
CA ILE A 383 -7.14 -2.57 34.75
C ILE A 383 -5.90 -2.17 33.94
N ASP A 384 -5.85 -2.69 32.72
CA ASP A 384 -4.81 -2.40 31.74
C ASP A 384 -5.45 -2.40 30.35
N SER A 385 -4.78 -1.79 29.40
CA SER A 385 -5.07 -1.80 27.97
C SER A 385 -5.42 -3.15 27.34
N HIS A 386 -5.07 -4.29 27.96
CA HIS A 386 -5.40 -5.64 27.51
C HIS A 386 -6.19 -6.45 28.56
N LEU A 387 -6.70 -5.84 29.64
CA LEU A 387 -7.31 -6.54 30.76
C LEU A 387 -8.40 -5.71 31.45
N GLY A 388 -9.57 -6.31 31.62
CA GLY A 388 -10.70 -5.70 32.34
C GLY A 388 -11.85 -5.28 31.43
N TYR A 389 -12.82 -4.59 32.01
CA TYR A 389 -14.08 -4.22 31.37
C TYR A 389 -14.07 -2.75 30.91
N GLU A 390 -14.59 -2.51 29.71
CA GLU A 390 -14.80 -1.18 29.12
C GLU A 390 -16.30 -0.95 28.88
N PRO A 391 -16.91 0.07 29.51
CA PRO A 391 -18.30 0.42 29.27
C PRO A 391 -18.49 1.13 27.93
N VAL A 392 -19.74 1.19 27.47
CA VAL A 392 -20.16 1.86 26.22
C VAL A 392 -19.69 3.32 26.15
N GLY A 393 -19.06 3.70 25.04
CA GLY A 393 -18.63 5.08 24.78
C GLY A 393 -17.29 5.46 25.42
N SER A 394 -16.49 4.46 25.78
CA SER A 394 -15.14 4.65 26.32
C SER A 394 -14.13 5.16 25.27
N ARG A 395 -14.41 4.97 23.97
CA ARG A 395 -13.53 5.25 22.82
C ARG A 395 -14.21 6.10 21.75
N THR A 396 -13.42 6.53 20.76
CA THR A 396 -13.91 7.23 19.56
C THR A 396 -14.69 6.28 18.64
N GLY A 397 -15.79 6.76 18.07
CA GLY A 397 -16.68 5.99 17.18
C GLY A 397 -16.22 5.87 15.72
N ALA A 398 -16.99 5.12 14.92
CA ALA A 398 -16.72 4.74 13.52
C ALA A 398 -16.54 5.90 12.52
N PHE A 399 -17.06 7.09 12.83
CA PHE A 399 -17.12 8.24 11.93
C PHE A 399 -16.31 9.46 12.41
N GLY A 400 -15.39 9.27 13.35
CA GLY A 400 -14.41 10.29 13.74
C GLY A 400 -14.89 11.27 14.81
N ALA A 401 -14.21 12.42 14.89
CA ALA A 401 -14.26 13.36 16.00
C ALA A 401 -15.70 13.80 16.37
N GLY A 402 -16.05 13.66 17.65
CA GLY A 402 -17.38 13.98 18.18
C GLY A 402 -18.32 12.77 18.33
N THR A 403 -17.97 11.61 17.76
CA THR A 403 -18.68 10.34 18.00
C THR A 403 -17.98 9.48 19.03
N LYS A 404 -18.76 8.72 19.79
CA LYS A 404 -18.28 7.68 20.71
C LYS A 404 -18.58 6.30 20.14
N ASP A 405 -17.91 5.26 20.63
CA ASP A 405 -18.31 3.90 20.28
C ASP A 405 -19.68 3.53 20.90
N GLY A 406 -20.33 2.53 20.32
CA GLY A 406 -21.61 1.98 20.79
C GLY A 406 -21.49 0.56 21.37
N TYR A 407 -20.33 0.19 21.91
CA TYR A 407 -20.10 -1.18 22.39
C TYR A 407 -19.46 -1.23 23.77
N GLU A 408 -19.76 -2.29 24.52
CA GLU A 408 -19.03 -2.65 25.72
C GLU A 408 -18.14 -3.87 25.45
N MET A 409 -17.08 -4.02 26.25
CA MET A 409 -16.10 -5.08 26.04
C MET A 409 -15.53 -5.59 27.35
N LEU A 410 -15.26 -6.89 27.43
CA LEU A 410 -14.47 -7.50 28.48
C LEU A 410 -13.22 -8.16 27.88
N LYS A 411 -12.05 -7.83 28.43
CA LYS A 411 -10.76 -8.39 28.05
C LYS A 411 -10.22 -9.32 29.12
N VAL A 412 -9.85 -10.53 28.72
CA VAL A 412 -9.30 -11.57 29.58
C VAL A 412 -7.89 -11.90 29.12
N SER A 413 -6.92 -11.56 29.96
CA SER A 413 -5.50 -11.81 29.70
C SER A 413 -5.21 -13.30 29.68
N ARG A 414 -4.49 -13.74 28.64
CA ARG A 414 -4.03 -15.12 28.51
C ARG A 414 -3.03 -15.48 29.61
N ASP A 415 -2.15 -14.55 29.97
CA ASP A 415 -1.11 -14.80 30.96
C ASP A 415 -1.68 -14.92 32.37
N GLU A 416 -2.72 -14.15 32.71
CA GLU A 416 -3.37 -14.30 34.02
C GLU A 416 -4.14 -15.60 34.16
N ILE A 417 -4.76 -16.07 33.07
CA ILE A 417 -5.39 -17.39 33.02
C ILE A 417 -4.32 -18.47 33.22
N GLN A 418 -3.16 -18.37 32.55
CA GLN A 418 -2.05 -19.31 32.75
C GLN A 418 -1.52 -19.30 34.20
N LEU A 419 -1.46 -18.15 34.85
CA LEU A 419 -1.01 -18.02 36.24
C LEU A 419 -2.03 -18.57 37.25
N GLY A 420 -3.26 -18.85 36.84
CA GLY A 420 -4.31 -19.40 37.69
C GLY A 420 -4.97 -18.40 38.63
N SER A 421 -4.73 -17.10 38.45
CA SER A 421 -5.30 -16.03 39.27
C SER A 421 -5.80 -14.84 38.43
N PRO A 422 -6.77 -15.05 37.51
CA PRO A 422 -7.24 -14.00 36.62
C PRO A 422 -8.05 -12.93 37.34
N ARG A 423 -7.78 -11.66 37.01
CA ARG A 423 -8.56 -10.52 37.50
C ARG A 423 -9.77 -10.31 36.60
N VAL A 424 -10.77 -11.16 36.81
CA VAL A 424 -12.05 -11.10 36.09
C VAL A 424 -13.20 -10.69 37.01
N PRO A 425 -14.22 -9.96 36.51
CA PRO A 425 -15.35 -9.52 37.33
C PRO A 425 -16.21 -10.68 37.84
N SER A 426 -16.94 -10.45 38.93
CA SER A 426 -17.71 -11.44 39.68
C SER A 426 -18.65 -12.31 38.84
N PRO A 427 -19.30 -11.83 37.75
CA PRO A 427 -20.18 -12.69 36.96
C PRO A 427 -19.45 -13.82 36.21
N ILE A 428 -18.12 -13.79 36.12
CA ILE A 428 -17.31 -14.84 35.46
C ILE A 428 -16.17 -15.38 36.34
N LYS A 429 -16.26 -15.18 37.66
CA LYS A 429 -15.23 -15.57 38.62
C LYS A 429 -15.37 -17.02 39.12
N ASP A 430 -16.48 -17.69 38.81
CA ASP A 430 -16.67 -19.10 39.16
C ASP A 430 -15.77 -20.03 38.33
N SER A 431 -15.39 -21.16 38.94
CA SER A 431 -14.52 -22.16 38.32
C SER A 431 -15.06 -22.73 36.98
N GLY A 432 -16.38 -22.77 36.79
CA GLY A 432 -17.01 -23.22 35.54
C GLY A 432 -16.73 -22.25 34.40
N GLU A 433 -17.02 -20.97 34.60
CA GLU A 433 -16.80 -19.87 33.67
C GLU A 433 -15.32 -19.71 33.33
N LEU A 434 -14.44 -19.80 34.33
CA LEU A 434 -12.99 -19.74 34.12
C LEU A 434 -12.50 -20.88 33.22
N ARG A 435 -13.02 -22.11 33.37
CA ARG A 435 -12.68 -23.23 32.49
C ARG A 435 -13.14 -23.03 31.05
N ILE A 436 -14.26 -22.35 30.83
CA ILE A 436 -14.73 -21.98 29.48
C ILE A 436 -13.72 -21.04 28.82
N LEU A 437 -13.30 -19.99 29.54
CA LEU A 437 -12.30 -19.04 29.07
C LEU A 437 -10.93 -19.69 28.83
N GLU A 438 -10.49 -20.56 29.74
CA GLU A 438 -9.23 -21.30 29.63
C GLU A 438 -9.19 -22.15 28.35
N ARG A 439 -10.25 -22.93 28.10
CA ARG A 439 -10.36 -23.76 26.89
C ARG A 439 -10.35 -22.93 25.62
N ALA A 440 -11.13 -21.85 25.58
CA ALA A 440 -11.21 -20.97 24.41
C ALA A 440 -9.88 -20.26 24.13
N ILE A 441 -9.23 -19.70 25.16
CA ILE A 441 -7.91 -19.07 25.05
C ILE A 441 -6.87 -20.10 24.58
N GLY A 442 -6.84 -21.29 25.18
CA GLY A 442 -5.92 -22.36 24.82
C GLY A 442 -6.07 -22.80 23.36
N SER A 443 -7.31 -22.99 22.89
CA SER A 443 -7.58 -23.37 21.51
C SER A 443 -7.21 -22.25 20.52
N CYS A 444 -7.57 -21.01 20.80
CA CYS A 444 -7.19 -19.87 19.95
C CYS A 444 -5.67 -19.66 19.88
N ASN A 445 -4.97 -19.82 21.00
CA ASN A 445 -3.51 -19.75 21.06
C ASN A 445 -2.85 -20.83 20.19
N THR A 446 -3.42 -22.04 20.19
CA THR A 446 -2.92 -23.16 19.39
C THR A 446 -3.11 -22.89 17.90
N VAL A 447 -4.34 -22.51 17.49
CA VAL A 447 -4.66 -22.17 16.10
C VAL A 447 -3.76 -21.06 15.57
N THR A 448 -3.60 -19.98 16.32
CA THR A 448 -2.77 -18.85 15.89
C THR A 448 -1.28 -19.21 15.80
N LYS A 449 -0.77 -20.12 16.64
CA LYS A 449 0.60 -20.66 16.52
C LYS A 449 0.79 -21.57 15.31
N VAL A 450 -0.23 -22.34 14.94
CA VAL A 450 -0.23 -23.13 13.69
C VAL A 450 -0.11 -22.20 12.49
N ILE A 451 -0.87 -21.11 12.47
CA ILE A 451 -0.78 -20.08 11.42
C ILE A 451 0.63 -19.48 11.38
N LEU A 452 1.20 -19.07 12.52
CA LEU A 452 2.56 -18.53 12.57
C LEU A 452 3.60 -19.53 12.06
N ALA A 453 3.51 -20.81 12.44
CA ALA A 453 4.41 -21.85 11.99
C ALA A 453 4.33 -22.06 10.47
N ALA A 454 3.11 -22.08 9.91
CA ALA A 454 2.89 -22.14 8.47
C ALA A 454 3.49 -20.93 7.75
N LEU A 455 3.26 -19.72 8.25
CA LEU A 455 3.85 -18.49 7.69
C LEU A 455 5.38 -18.52 7.75
N SER A 456 5.97 -18.95 8.87
CA SER A 456 7.41 -19.12 9.00
C SER A 456 7.95 -20.10 7.95
N THR A 457 7.28 -21.24 7.77
CA THR A 457 7.65 -22.26 6.78
C THR A 457 7.56 -21.72 5.36
N GLY A 458 6.43 -21.11 4.98
CA GLY A 458 6.22 -20.61 3.62
C GLY A 458 7.07 -19.37 3.28
N MET A 459 7.53 -18.63 4.29
CA MET A 459 8.50 -17.54 4.14
C MET A 459 9.96 -18.02 4.15
N GLY A 460 10.20 -19.32 4.33
CA GLY A 460 11.55 -19.91 4.38
C GLY A 460 12.34 -19.55 5.65
N LEU A 461 11.67 -19.16 6.74
CA LEU A 461 12.32 -18.76 7.99
C LEU A 461 12.79 -19.98 8.78
N THR A 462 13.99 -19.89 9.35
CA THR A 462 14.63 -20.98 10.09
C THR A 462 15.18 -20.51 11.44
N GLY A 463 15.40 -21.44 12.36
CA GLY A 463 15.99 -21.12 13.67
C GLY A 463 15.24 -20.01 14.40
N ALA A 464 15.97 -19.05 14.94
CA ALA A 464 15.44 -17.93 15.73
C ALA A 464 14.55 -16.96 14.93
N GLU A 465 14.62 -16.95 13.59
CA GLU A 465 13.86 -16.02 12.74
C GLU A 465 12.39 -16.42 12.59
N ARG A 466 12.02 -17.66 12.96
CA ARG A 466 10.64 -18.13 12.89
C ARG A 466 9.73 -17.34 13.84
N PHE A 467 8.57 -16.91 13.35
CA PHE A 467 7.67 -16.00 14.06
C PHE A 467 7.21 -16.53 15.42
N GLU A 468 6.95 -17.83 15.54
CA GLU A 468 6.51 -18.46 16.79
C GLU A 468 7.54 -18.34 17.92
N ASN A 469 8.82 -18.11 17.62
CA ASN A 469 9.86 -17.92 18.64
C ASN A 469 9.76 -16.59 19.36
N SER A 470 9.04 -15.63 18.79
CA SER A 470 8.65 -14.37 19.45
C SER A 470 7.30 -14.46 20.16
N HIS A 471 6.68 -15.65 20.21
CA HIS A 471 5.35 -15.88 20.79
C HIS A 471 5.39 -17.04 21.81
N ARG A 472 6.40 -17.05 22.67
CA ARG A 472 6.58 -18.14 23.65
C ARG A 472 5.63 -17.98 24.84
N ASN A 473 5.02 -19.10 25.27
CA ASN A 473 3.99 -19.11 26.31
C ASN A 473 4.53 -18.84 27.73
N ASP A 474 5.83 -19.00 27.93
CA ASP A 474 6.55 -18.77 29.20
C ASP A 474 7.05 -17.32 29.33
N LYS A 475 6.85 -16.48 28.30
CA LYS A 475 7.25 -15.07 28.29
C LYS A 475 6.03 -14.18 28.41
N PRO A 476 6.14 -13.05 29.13
CA PRO A 476 5.04 -12.11 29.27
C PRO A 476 4.66 -11.54 27.90
N SER A 477 3.35 -11.46 27.65
CA SER A 477 2.79 -10.78 26.49
C SER A 477 1.47 -10.11 26.86
N THR A 478 1.10 -9.09 26.09
CA THR A 478 -0.23 -8.48 26.21
C THR A 478 -1.34 -9.29 25.51
N THR A 479 -1.13 -10.57 25.19
CA THR A 479 -2.13 -11.42 24.50
C THR A 479 -3.44 -11.52 25.28
N THR A 480 -4.58 -11.31 24.62
CA THR A 480 -5.90 -11.27 25.27
C THR A 480 -7.01 -11.86 24.41
N LEU A 481 -7.99 -12.48 25.06
CA LEU A 481 -9.32 -12.71 24.48
C LEU A 481 -10.22 -11.54 24.85
N SER A 482 -11.01 -11.06 23.90
CA SER A 482 -11.96 -9.97 24.07
C SER A 482 -13.35 -10.42 23.67
N MET A 483 -14.30 -10.24 24.59
CA MET A 483 -15.74 -10.38 24.33
C MET A 483 -16.30 -8.98 24.06
N MET A 484 -16.96 -8.78 22.92
CA MET A 484 -17.48 -7.48 22.50
C MET A 484 -18.99 -7.56 22.26
N HIS A 485 -19.72 -6.60 22.81
CA HIS A 485 -21.17 -6.48 22.67
C HIS A 485 -21.52 -5.06 22.19
N TYR A 486 -22.00 -4.98 20.95
CA TYR A 486 -22.48 -3.77 20.30
C TYR A 486 -23.98 -3.67 20.54
N LEU A 487 -24.43 -2.55 21.11
CA LEU A 487 -25.82 -2.34 21.47
C LEU A 487 -26.60 -1.64 20.33
N PRO A 488 -27.93 -1.80 20.28
CA PRO A 488 -28.80 -1.04 19.39
C PRO A 488 -28.60 0.47 19.49
N ALA A 489 -28.80 1.17 18.37
CA ALA A 489 -28.66 2.61 18.28
C ALA A 489 -29.67 3.37 19.16
N GLU A 490 -30.85 2.79 19.41
CA GLU A 490 -31.88 3.35 20.30
C GLU A 490 -31.41 3.41 21.76
N GLU A 491 -30.63 2.43 22.20
CA GLU A 491 -30.10 2.36 23.57
C GLU A 491 -28.87 3.24 23.78
N THR A 492 -28.07 3.42 22.73
CA THR A 492 -26.77 4.11 22.81
C THR A 492 -26.85 5.58 22.39
N GLY A 493 -27.84 5.95 21.57
CA GLY A 493 -28.03 7.28 21.01
C GLY A 493 -27.32 7.49 19.67
N GLN A 494 -27.80 8.47 18.88
CA GLN A 494 -27.40 8.68 17.47
C GLN A 494 -25.90 9.01 17.24
N HIS A 495 -25.13 9.34 18.30
CA HIS A 495 -23.70 9.67 18.20
C HIS A 495 -22.76 8.58 18.75
N LYS A 496 -23.30 7.40 19.09
CA LYS A 496 -22.53 6.24 19.56
C LYS A 496 -22.54 5.15 18.51
N ILE A 497 -21.59 5.19 17.57
CA ILE A 497 -21.64 4.33 16.37
C ILE A 497 -20.37 3.52 16.24
N GLY A 498 -20.50 2.19 16.33
CA GLY A 498 -19.51 1.23 15.86
C GLY A 498 -18.13 1.35 16.51
N HIS A 499 -17.14 0.71 15.89
CA HIS A 499 -15.73 0.77 16.26
C HIS A 499 -14.95 1.48 15.15
N GLN A 500 -14.12 2.45 15.51
CA GLN A 500 -13.34 3.24 14.56
C GLN A 500 -12.45 2.42 13.63
N LYS A 501 -12.17 3.01 12.48
CA LYS A 501 -11.26 2.43 11.49
C LYS A 501 -9.83 2.39 12.03
N HIS A 502 -9.19 1.24 11.95
CA HIS A 502 -7.82 1.03 12.42
C HIS A 502 -7.20 -0.25 11.84
N THR A 503 -5.91 -0.47 12.12
CA THR A 503 -5.30 -1.81 12.10
C THR A 503 -5.07 -2.30 13.52
N ASP A 504 -5.01 -3.62 13.71
CA ASP A 504 -4.76 -4.20 15.03
C ASP A 504 -3.28 -4.09 15.44
N ILE A 505 -3.04 -3.85 16.74
CA ILE A 505 -1.69 -3.86 17.35
C ILE A 505 -1.04 -5.25 17.28
N SER A 506 -1.86 -6.31 17.23
CA SER A 506 -1.47 -7.71 17.39
C SER A 506 -0.54 -8.23 16.28
N SER A 507 -0.07 -9.46 16.44
CA SER A 507 0.53 -10.21 15.33
C SER A 507 -0.57 -10.82 14.47
N LEU A 508 -1.52 -11.50 15.11
CA LEU A 508 -2.71 -12.07 14.49
C LEU A 508 -3.94 -11.77 15.35
N THR A 509 -5.07 -11.51 14.69
CA THR A 509 -6.39 -11.46 15.33
C THR A 509 -7.22 -12.60 14.79
N LEU A 510 -7.77 -13.43 15.68
CA LEU A 510 -8.75 -14.47 15.36
C LEU A 510 -10.12 -13.99 15.85
N LEU A 511 -11.02 -13.68 14.93
CA LEU A 511 -12.31 -13.04 15.19
C LEU A 511 -13.47 -13.97 14.83
N PHE A 512 -14.38 -14.16 15.76
CA PHE A 512 -15.61 -14.94 15.58
C PHE A 512 -16.83 -14.03 15.64
N SER A 513 -17.67 -14.08 14.61
CA SER A 513 -18.93 -13.34 14.50
C SER A 513 -19.81 -13.97 13.43
N ASP A 514 -21.04 -14.35 13.77
CA ASP A 514 -22.04 -14.80 12.77
C ASP A 514 -22.89 -13.64 12.23
N GLN A 515 -22.69 -12.44 12.76
CA GLN A 515 -23.46 -11.25 12.41
C GLN A 515 -22.66 -10.30 11.52
N TRP A 516 -23.36 -9.68 10.57
CA TRP A 516 -22.82 -8.63 9.72
C TRP A 516 -22.37 -7.43 10.56
N GLY A 517 -21.43 -6.64 10.04
CA GLY A 517 -21.00 -5.39 10.66
C GLY A 517 -19.51 -5.13 10.55
N LEU A 518 -18.70 -6.16 10.33
CA LEU A 518 -17.28 -5.97 9.99
C LEU A 518 -17.17 -5.38 8.58
N GLN A 519 -16.46 -4.27 8.47
CA GLN A 519 -16.02 -3.74 7.19
C GLN A 519 -14.51 -3.71 7.13
N ILE A 520 -13.98 -4.08 5.96
CA ILE A 520 -12.55 -4.05 5.67
C ILE A 520 -12.26 -3.09 4.54
N ARG A 521 -11.00 -2.70 4.44
CA ARG A 521 -10.45 -2.00 3.29
C ARG A 521 -9.30 -2.83 2.73
N PRO A 522 -9.48 -3.50 1.59
CA PRO A 522 -8.38 -4.22 0.97
C PRO A 522 -7.27 -3.25 0.55
N PRO A 523 -6.00 -3.69 0.60
CA PRO A 523 -4.86 -2.90 0.11
C PRO A 523 -4.89 -2.75 -1.43
N GLY A 524 -4.41 -1.61 -1.95
CA GLY A 524 -4.28 -1.34 -3.39
C GLY A 524 -4.13 0.16 -3.72
N GLU A 525 -3.35 0.48 -4.76
CA GLU A 525 -3.09 1.86 -5.25
C GLU A 525 -3.97 2.26 -6.47
N CYS A 526 -4.76 1.33 -7.04
CA CYS A 526 -5.68 1.59 -8.14
C CYS A 526 -7.07 2.00 -7.61
N GLY A 527 -7.15 3.18 -6.99
CA GLY A 527 -8.35 3.63 -6.29
C GLY A 527 -8.51 2.91 -4.97
N ALA A 528 -8.45 3.68 -3.89
CA ALA A 528 -8.80 3.23 -2.55
C ALA A 528 -10.10 2.41 -2.63
N ARG A 529 -10.02 1.07 -2.50
CA ARG A 529 -11.21 0.27 -2.30
C ARG A 529 -11.92 0.87 -1.10
N GLU A 530 -13.16 1.26 -1.29
CA GLU A 530 -13.96 1.81 -0.20
C GLU A 530 -14.14 0.76 0.90
N MET A 531 -14.51 1.21 2.10
CA MET A 531 -14.86 0.29 3.18
C MET A 531 -16.03 -0.58 2.71
N GLY A 532 -15.83 -1.88 2.62
CA GLY A 532 -16.86 -2.84 2.23
C GLY A 532 -17.10 -3.87 3.33
N PHE A 533 -18.31 -4.43 3.37
CA PHE A 533 -18.66 -5.47 4.31
C PHE A 533 -17.97 -6.79 3.99
N VAL A 534 -17.92 -7.67 4.98
CA VAL A 534 -17.55 -9.06 4.79
C VAL A 534 -18.69 -9.92 5.31
N ALA A 535 -19.15 -10.84 4.47
CA ALA A 535 -20.23 -11.74 4.84
C ALA A 535 -19.76 -12.69 5.97
N PRO A 536 -20.54 -12.84 7.05
CA PRO A 536 -20.35 -13.93 8.01
C PRO A 536 -20.39 -15.27 7.31
N LYS A 537 -19.43 -16.15 7.62
CA LYS A 537 -19.38 -17.50 7.07
C LYS A 537 -19.46 -18.51 8.22
N PRO A 538 -20.52 -19.33 8.31
CA PRO A 538 -20.63 -20.37 9.32
C PRO A 538 -19.42 -21.31 9.30
N GLY A 539 -19.02 -21.79 10.48
CA GLY A 539 -17.87 -22.69 10.64
C GLY A 539 -16.50 -22.03 10.44
N CYS A 540 -16.44 -20.74 10.14
CA CYS A 540 -15.18 -20.03 9.90
C CYS A 540 -14.89 -18.97 10.97
N ALA A 541 -13.60 -18.70 11.18
CA ALA A 541 -13.11 -17.52 11.87
C ALA A 541 -12.55 -16.51 10.87
N PHE A 542 -12.67 -15.22 11.15
CA PHE A 542 -11.95 -14.17 10.44
C PHE A 542 -10.55 -14.05 11.03
N VAL A 543 -9.52 -14.00 10.18
CA VAL A 543 -8.13 -13.79 10.60
C VAL A 543 -7.61 -12.50 10.01
N HIS A 544 -7.07 -11.63 10.86
CA HIS A 544 -6.36 -10.42 10.44
C HIS A 544 -4.88 -10.53 10.80
N VAL A 545 -4.02 -10.07 9.90
CA VAL A 545 -2.64 -9.72 10.22
C VAL A 545 -2.63 -8.34 10.87
N GLY A 546 -2.02 -8.24 12.04
CA GLY A 546 -1.83 -6.97 12.74
C GLY A 546 -0.43 -6.37 12.51
N ASP A 547 -0.17 -5.23 13.12
CA ASP A 547 1.05 -4.45 12.90
C ASP A 547 2.31 -5.23 13.28
N SER A 548 2.29 -5.96 14.40
CA SER A 548 3.48 -6.62 14.93
C SER A 548 4.01 -7.69 13.96
N LEU A 549 3.12 -8.43 13.31
CA LEU A 549 3.51 -9.45 12.32
C LEU A 549 3.92 -8.82 10.99
N ARG A 550 3.25 -7.73 10.59
CA ARG A 550 3.70 -6.89 9.48
C ARG A 550 5.14 -6.42 9.69
N PHE A 551 5.45 -5.87 10.86
CA PHE A 551 6.79 -5.39 11.19
C PHE A 551 7.81 -6.53 11.24
N ALA A 552 7.46 -7.66 11.89
CA ALA A 552 8.31 -8.84 11.96
C ALA A 552 8.63 -9.44 10.58
N SER A 553 7.69 -9.33 9.62
CA SER A 553 7.91 -9.78 8.23
C SER A 553 8.77 -8.83 7.39
N GLY A 554 9.26 -7.73 7.97
CA GLY A 554 9.95 -6.67 7.23
C GLY A 554 9.01 -5.88 6.32
N MET A 555 7.78 -5.63 6.77
CA MET A 555 6.72 -4.94 6.03
C MET A 555 6.21 -5.67 4.78
N LYS A 556 6.45 -6.99 4.68
CA LYS A 556 5.96 -7.80 3.56
C LYS A 556 4.49 -8.16 3.68
N PHE A 557 4.04 -8.55 4.87
CA PHE A 557 2.61 -8.82 5.11
C PHE A 557 1.82 -7.52 5.29
N GLN A 558 0.60 -7.50 4.78
CA GLN A 558 -0.31 -6.35 4.91
C GLN A 558 -1.05 -6.40 6.24
N SER A 559 -1.26 -5.26 6.89
CA SER A 559 -2.14 -5.19 8.05
C SER A 559 -3.56 -4.82 7.62
N CYS A 560 -4.56 -5.54 8.13
CA CYS A 560 -5.95 -5.34 7.71
C CYS A 560 -6.53 -4.04 8.29
N ILE A 561 -6.77 -3.04 7.44
CA ILE A 561 -7.56 -1.86 7.82
C ILE A 561 -9.02 -2.28 7.90
N HIS A 562 -9.61 -2.12 9.08
CA HIS A 562 -10.99 -2.53 9.31
C HIS A 562 -11.70 -1.58 10.27
N ARG A 563 -13.04 -1.64 10.25
CA ARG A 563 -13.92 -0.97 11.21
C ARG A 563 -15.13 -1.86 11.47
N VAL A 564 -15.88 -1.56 12.52
CA VAL A 564 -17.17 -2.20 12.76
C VAL A 564 -18.25 -1.13 12.73
N VAL A 565 -19.29 -1.35 11.93
CA VAL A 565 -20.49 -0.52 11.89
C VAL A 565 -21.72 -1.40 12.07
N PRO A 566 -22.80 -0.91 12.70
CA PRO A 566 -24.04 -1.68 12.77
C PRO A 566 -24.58 -1.88 11.35
N PHE A 567 -24.72 -3.14 10.93
CA PHE A 567 -25.39 -3.47 9.67
C PHE A 567 -26.89 -3.23 9.82
N ASN A 568 -27.49 -3.83 10.86
CA ASN A 568 -28.80 -3.47 11.37
C ASN A 568 -28.65 -2.67 12.69
N PRO A 569 -29.05 -1.39 12.74
CA PRO A 569 -28.91 -0.56 13.94
C PRO A 569 -29.85 -0.94 15.09
N THR A 570 -30.81 -1.84 14.88
CA THR A 570 -31.75 -2.28 15.94
C THR A 570 -31.30 -3.57 16.64
N GLU A 571 -30.22 -4.20 16.19
CA GLU A 571 -29.78 -5.50 16.70
C GLU A 571 -28.61 -5.37 17.67
N HIS A 572 -28.63 -6.21 18.71
CA HIS A 572 -27.42 -6.52 19.47
C HIS A 572 -26.48 -7.32 18.59
N ARG A 573 -25.21 -6.91 18.51
CA ARG A 573 -24.16 -7.66 17.81
C ARG A 573 -23.08 -8.14 18.76
N TYR A 574 -22.70 -9.40 18.61
CA TYR A 574 -21.75 -10.08 19.46
C TYR A 574 -20.53 -10.55 18.67
N SER A 575 -19.34 -10.33 19.21
CA SER A 575 -18.12 -10.89 18.61
C SER A 575 -17.06 -11.23 19.66
N ILE A 576 -16.32 -12.30 19.39
CA ILE A 576 -15.21 -12.78 20.22
C ILE A 576 -13.93 -12.61 19.41
N ALA A 577 -12.95 -11.88 19.94
CA ALA A 577 -11.67 -11.65 19.27
C ALA A 577 -10.52 -12.13 20.15
N TYR A 578 -9.65 -12.98 19.62
CA TYR A 578 -8.40 -13.36 20.25
C TYR A 578 -7.23 -12.64 19.58
N PHE A 579 -6.55 -11.77 20.33
CA PHE A 579 -5.43 -10.98 19.85
C PHE A 579 -4.11 -11.66 20.28
N LEU A 580 -3.50 -12.42 19.38
CA LEU A 580 -2.17 -12.98 19.61
C LEU A 580 -1.13 -11.86 19.46
N ARG A 581 -0.34 -11.63 20.51
CA ARG A 581 0.71 -10.61 20.52
C ARG A 581 2.08 -11.24 20.78
N ALA A 582 3.12 -10.65 20.21
CA ALA A 582 4.49 -11.06 20.51
C ALA A 582 4.82 -10.81 21.99
N GLN A 583 5.80 -11.53 22.52
CA GLN A 583 6.32 -11.29 23.88
C GLN A 583 6.81 -9.83 23.99
N ASP A 584 6.64 -9.24 25.17
CA ASP A 584 6.75 -7.79 25.39
C ASP A 584 8.07 -7.17 24.92
N ASP A 585 9.18 -7.91 25.04
CA ASP A 585 10.54 -7.49 24.70
C ASP A 585 10.94 -7.77 23.25
N THR A 586 10.04 -8.34 22.42
CA THR A 586 10.31 -8.56 20.99
C THR A 586 10.53 -7.23 20.30
N MET A 587 11.69 -7.06 19.68
CA MET A 587 12.04 -5.84 18.96
C MET A 587 11.66 -5.98 17.48
N PHE A 588 11.08 -4.93 16.91
CA PHE A 588 10.85 -4.80 15.48
C PHE A 588 11.07 -3.36 15.02
N MET A 589 11.30 -3.20 13.72
CA MET A 589 11.36 -1.87 13.09
C MET A 589 9.93 -1.50 12.64
N ASP A 590 9.40 -0.38 13.14
CA ASP A 590 8.08 0.12 12.75
C ASP A 590 8.12 0.79 11.37
N SER A 591 6.95 1.23 10.88
CA SER A 591 6.83 1.86 9.55
C SER A 591 7.46 3.24 9.44
N GLU A 592 7.96 3.82 10.54
CA GLU A 592 8.74 5.06 10.55
C GLU A 592 10.25 4.79 10.63
N GLY A 593 10.66 3.53 10.65
CA GLY A 593 12.06 3.14 10.80
C GLY A 593 12.56 3.18 12.25
N ARG A 594 11.68 3.25 13.25
CA ARG A 594 12.05 3.20 14.67
C ARG A 594 12.15 1.75 15.12
N TYR A 595 13.17 1.42 15.90
CA TYR A 595 13.20 0.17 16.65
C TYR A 595 12.35 0.33 17.92
N VAL A 596 11.32 -0.48 18.05
CA VAL A 596 10.38 -0.48 19.18
C VAL A 596 10.13 -1.91 19.65
N THR A 597 9.93 -2.09 20.95
CA THR A 597 9.47 -3.36 21.49
C THR A 597 7.97 -3.57 21.26
N ALA A 598 7.52 -4.82 21.31
CA ALA A 598 6.10 -5.17 21.21
C ALA A 598 5.25 -4.42 22.25
N LYS A 599 5.76 -4.31 23.48
CA LYS A 599 5.10 -3.56 24.54
C LYS A 599 5.09 -2.05 24.30
N GLU A 600 6.19 -1.47 23.85
CA GLU A 600 6.24 -0.02 23.54
C GLU A 600 5.27 0.33 22.42
N TRP A 601 5.27 -0.42 21.32
CA TRP A 601 4.31 -0.20 20.22
C TRP A 601 2.87 -0.32 20.70
N HIS A 602 2.59 -1.36 21.49
CA HIS A 602 1.28 -1.58 22.08
C HIS A 602 0.82 -0.38 22.92
N ASP A 603 1.66 0.07 23.85
CA ASP A 603 1.31 1.15 24.79
C ASP A 603 1.20 2.50 24.07
N GLU A 604 2.07 2.79 23.10
CA GLU A 604 2.01 4.01 22.25
C GLU A 604 0.71 4.05 21.43
N LYS A 605 0.40 2.96 20.72
CA LYS A 605 -0.79 2.89 19.86
C LYS A 605 -2.08 2.85 20.68
N PHE A 606 -2.11 2.14 21.81
CA PHE A 606 -3.27 2.14 22.71
C PHE A 606 -3.55 3.54 23.29
N LYS A 607 -2.51 4.29 23.64
CA LYS A 607 -2.66 5.68 24.07
C LYS A 607 -3.27 6.54 22.98
N ALA A 608 -2.83 6.39 21.72
CA ALA A 608 -3.43 7.11 20.60
C ALA A 608 -4.94 6.82 20.43
N PHE A 609 -5.42 5.64 20.80
CA PHE A 609 -6.86 5.31 20.79
C PHE A 609 -7.67 5.96 21.91
N THR A 610 -7.04 6.24 23.05
CA THR A 610 -7.70 6.78 24.25
C THR A 610 -7.51 8.29 24.43
N ASP A 611 -6.54 8.89 23.72
CA ASP A 611 -6.28 10.32 23.71
C ASP A 611 -7.51 11.13 23.21
N PRO A 612 -7.72 12.38 23.69
CA PRO A 612 -8.79 13.24 23.17
C PRO A 612 -8.64 13.54 21.66
N PRO A 613 -9.73 13.85 20.91
CA PRO A 613 -9.69 13.98 19.45
C PRO A 613 -8.61 14.92 18.90
N VAL A 614 -8.30 16.01 19.62
CA VAL A 614 -7.23 16.96 19.28
C VAL A 614 -5.86 16.29 19.27
N TRP A 615 -5.59 15.39 20.21
CA TRP A 615 -4.34 14.65 20.33
C TRP A 615 -4.29 13.44 19.40
N GLN A 616 -5.43 12.78 19.13
CA GLN A 616 -5.53 11.75 18.10
C GLN A 616 -5.19 12.31 16.71
N ALA A 617 -5.67 13.53 16.41
CA ALA A 617 -5.34 14.22 15.16
C ALA A 617 -3.86 14.61 15.04
N MET A 618 -3.12 14.62 16.16
CA MET A 618 -1.68 14.88 16.21
C MET A 618 -0.84 13.61 16.20
N ALA A 619 -1.45 12.43 16.45
CA ALA A 619 -0.77 11.16 16.34
C ALA A 619 -0.35 10.90 14.88
N PRO A 620 0.82 10.29 14.64
CA PRO A 620 1.19 9.88 13.29
C PRO A 620 0.11 8.98 12.68
N ARG A 621 -0.29 9.19 11.42
CA ARG A 621 -1.27 8.32 10.75
C ARG A 621 -0.80 6.86 10.68
N SER A 622 0.51 6.68 10.56
CA SER A 622 1.25 5.42 10.72
C SER A 622 0.94 4.71 12.05
N MET A 623 0.66 5.44 13.13
CA MET A 623 0.31 4.87 14.43
C MET A 623 -1.07 4.21 14.41
N ILE A 624 -2.10 4.88 13.90
CA ILE A 624 -3.48 4.33 13.89
C ILE A 624 -3.61 3.17 12.88
N LEU A 625 -2.90 3.26 11.76
CA LEU A 625 -3.03 2.33 10.62
C LEU A 625 -1.83 1.38 10.45
N GLY A 626 -0.88 1.34 11.40
CA GLY A 626 0.26 0.42 11.29
C GLY A 626 1.14 0.66 10.06
N GLY A 627 1.24 1.92 9.63
CA GLY A 627 1.93 2.31 8.39
C GLY A 627 1.17 2.02 7.09
N MET A 628 -0.05 1.51 7.15
CA MET A 628 -0.90 1.35 5.97
C MET A 628 -1.38 2.72 5.48
N LYS A 629 -1.20 3.01 4.18
CA LYS A 629 -1.56 4.30 3.58
C LYS A 629 -3.06 4.49 3.46
N GLU A 630 -3.55 5.72 3.65
CA GLU A 630 -4.88 6.18 3.26
C GLU A 630 -4.75 7.33 2.26
N ASP A 631 -5.31 7.18 1.07
CA ASP A 631 -5.41 8.30 0.13
C ASP A 631 -6.46 9.31 0.61
N ALA A 632 -6.16 10.59 0.39
CA ALA A 632 -6.82 11.71 1.03
C ALA A 632 -8.26 11.95 0.52
N LEU A 633 -9.23 11.26 1.12
CA LEU A 633 -10.64 11.65 1.15
C LEU A 633 -11.21 11.55 2.57
N SER A 634 -10.53 12.15 3.56
CA SER A 634 -11.21 12.75 4.73
C SER A 634 -10.22 13.63 5.52
N SER A 635 -10.74 14.77 6.01
CA SER A 635 -10.09 15.79 6.85
C SER A 635 -9.20 16.83 6.17
N SER A 636 -9.80 18.00 5.93
CA SER A 636 -9.14 19.28 5.71
C SER A 636 -8.80 19.93 7.05
N LEU A 637 -7.55 19.80 7.53
CA LEU A 637 -6.99 20.72 8.54
C LEU A 637 -5.51 21.01 8.23
N PRO A 638 -5.04 22.26 8.42
CA PRO A 638 -3.72 22.71 7.98
C PRO A 638 -2.60 22.24 8.92
N SER A 639 -1.56 21.61 8.35
CA SER A 639 -0.36 21.20 9.08
C SER A 639 0.64 22.36 9.20
N LYS A 640 0.66 23.00 10.38
CA LYS A 640 1.88 23.60 10.92
C LYS A 640 2.13 22.93 12.28
N PHE A 641 3.38 22.55 12.55
CA PHE A 641 4.00 22.17 13.84
C PHE A 641 4.72 20.81 13.88
N SER A 642 5.80 20.78 14.67
CA SER A 642 6.91 19.81 14.67
C SER A 642 6.64 18.53 15.49
N MET A 643 6.89 17.37 14.86
CA MET A 643 6.79 15.99 15.42
C MET A 643 7.54 15.76 16.74
N GLY A 644 8.60 16.53 17.02
CA GLY A 644 9.43 16.34 18.21
C GLY A 644 8.69 16.59 19.55
N ARG A 645 7.60 17.35 19.55
CA ARG A 645 6.83 17.66 20.77
C ARG A 645 5.87 16.53 21.19
N TYR A 646 5.30 15.79 20.24
CA TYR A 646 4.31 14.73 20.52
C TYR A 646 4.95 13.51 21.23
N TYR A 647 6.04 12.97 20.68
CA TYR A 647 6.77 11.84 21.27
C TYR A 647 7.38 12.16 22.66
N CYS A 648 7.78 13.41 22.90
CA CYS A 648 8.26 13.86 24.22
C CYS A 648 7.15 13.85 25.28
N GLN A 649 5.90 14.09 24.88
CA GLN A 649 4.73 14.05 25.76
C GLN A 649 4.28 12.61 26.08
N ILE A 650 4.40 11.68 25.12
CA ILE A 650 4.17 10.24 25.37
C ILE A 650 5.12 9.73 26.46
N LYS A 651 6.43 10.00 26.33
CA LYS A 651 7.45 9.57 27.31
C LYS A 651 7.25 10.18 28.70
N LYS A 652 6.79 11.45 28.79
CA LYS A 652 6.48 12.09 30.10
C LYS A 652 5.26 11.48 30.78
N SER A 653 4.19 11.13 30.05
CA SER A 653 3.00 10.51 30.64
C SER A 653 3.21 9.04 31.04
N ALA A 654 3.98 8.27 30.28
CA ALA A 654 4.33 6.88 30.64
C ALA A 654 5.12 6.82 31.97
N HIS A 655 5.90 7.86 32.27
CA HIS A 655 6.56 8.00 33.57
C HIS A 655 5.60 8.34 34.71
N LEU A 656 4.56 9.13 34.44
CA LEU A 656 3.52 9.49 35.42
C LEU A 656 2.64 8.29 35.82
N PHE A 657 2.28 7.41 34.87
CA PHE A 657 1.56 6.17 35.19
C PHE A 657 2.34 5.22 36.11
N ARG A 658 3.68 5.24 36.05
CA ARG A 658 4.55 4.45 36.94
C ARG A 658 4.62 4.98 38.37
N VAL A 659 4.30 6.27 38.58
CA VAL A 659 4.35 6.93 39.90
C VAL A 659 2.98 6.88 40.60
N SER A 660 1.88 6.89 39.84
CA SER A 660 0.51 6.77 40.39
C SER A 660 0.24 5.43 41.09
N SER A 661 0.89 4.34 40.65
CA SER A 661 0.72 3.00 41.24
C SER A 661 1.55 2.77 42.51
N ILE A 662 2.59 3.59 42.74
CA ILE A 662 3.44 3.50 43.95
C ILE A 662 2.90 4.39 45.08
N THR A 663 2.16 5.45 44.77
CA THR A 663 1.72 6.43 45.78
C THR A 663 0.36 6.08 46.45
N LEU A 664 -0.26 4.95 46.10
CA LEU A 664 -1.53 4.48 46.68
C LEU A 664 -1.40 3.29 47.66
N LEU A 665 -0.17 2.86 47.96
CA LEU A 665 0.10 1.77 48.93
C LEU A 665 0.81 2.21 50.22
N GLU A 666 1.14 3.50 50.40
CA GLU A 666 1.74 4.02 51.65
C GLU A 666 0.82 4.97 52.44
N GLY A 667 -0.49 5.02 52.12
CA GLY A 667 -1.42 6.01 52.67
C GLY A 667 -2.47 5.51 53.66
N VAL A 668 -2.45 4.25 54.12
CA VAL A 668 -3.44 3.74 55.09
C VAL A 668 -2.79 2.82 56.12
N THR A 669 -1.88 3.38 56.94
CA THR A 669 -1.63 2.90 58.30
C THR A 669 -1.35 4.10 59.20
N GLY A 670 -2.41 4.70 59.74
CA GLY A 670 -2.26 5.78 60.72
C GLY A 670 -3.50 6.62 60.92
N ALA A 671 -4.20 6.32 62.02
CA ALA A 671 -5.18 7.12 62.76
C ALA A 671 -6.68 6.81 62.54
N LEU A 672 -7.20 6.19 63.63
CA LEU A 672 -8.58 5.97 64.08
C LEU A 672 -9.34 4.77 63.50
#